data_AF-A0A6J2AK70-F1
#
_entry.id   AF-A0A6J2AK70-F1
#
_cell.length_a   1.000
_cell.length_b   1.000
_cell.length_c   1.000
_cell.angle_alpha   90.00
_cell.angle_beta   90.00
_cell.angle_gamma   90.00
#
_symmetry.space_group_name_H-M   'P 1'
#
loop_
_entity.id
_entity.type
_entity.pdbx_description
1 polymer ?
#
loop_
_entity_poly.entity_id
_entity_poly.type
_entity_poly.pdbx_seq_one_letter_code
_entity_poly.pdbx_strand_id
1 'polypeptide(L)'
;MESKSHNNLQERPTPSSKGKASVEDNQLIKAVEKEDIKLVQQLLEGGADVNFQEKEWGWSPLHNAVQSGQEDMLHLLFRYGANPCLRKKNEATPFIIAGIGGKVKVLELLLSKGAEVNEYDANGFTAFMEAAVNGKVEALRFLYKSGAKVNLSRRTKEDQKRLRKGGATALMDAAENGHVDALKVLLDEMGADVKARDNMGRNALIYALRNSDDRKVEVLTRLLLDHGADVNVRGEKGKTPLILAVEKKHLGLVQMLLEQEHIEINDTDSEGNTALLLAVQLKLEEIAQLLCEKGASTDCGDLVMIARRNYDSSLAKFLLLHGAREDFHSPAEDWKPQSSRWGEALEHLHRIYRPMIGKLKIFIDEEYKIADTSEGGVYLGFYEGQEVAVKRFYEGSTHGQKEVSCLQSSRANSDLVTFYGSESHKDCLYVCLALCEQTLEEHLDKHRGEAVGNEEDEFARHVLFSVFKAVEELHLLCGYTHQDLHPGNILIDSKNAVCLADFDKSIKWGGEPQEIKTDLEALGLLVLYVVKKGDIPFETLKTKSNEEVIQLSPDEETCNLIHHLFNPGENVKEHLSGLLGHPFFWSWENRYRTLRDVGNESDIKMRKCNSRIVQLLQLEMSECSRSFAQWTSKIDNYVMQEMNKYYENKRKRYKNTVSDLLKFIRNLGEHINEEKNKEMKSRIGEPFQYLQEKFPDLVIYVYTKLQNTEYKKHFPKTLNPSKP
;
A
#
# COMPACT_ATOMS: atom_id res chain seq x y z
N MET A 1 73.72 1.31 13.54
CA MET A 1 73.80 0.84 14.93
C MET A 1 72.54 0.03 15.16
N GLU A 2 72.50 -1.26 14.79
CA GLU A 2 73.02 -2.40 15.59
C GLU A 2 72.38 -2.44 16.98
N SER A 3 71.77 -3.50 17.50
CA SER A 3 71.73 -4.91 17.09
C SER A 3 70.62 -5.69 17.85
N LYS A 4 70.41 -6.91 17.36
CA LYS A 4 69.46 -8.00 17.65
C LYS A 4 69.41 -8.56 19.10
N SER A 5 68.23 -9.09 19.46
CA SER A 5 67.89 -10.42 20.06
C SER A 5 68.67 -10.96 21.29
N HIS A 6 68.07 -11.62 22.30
CA HIS A 6 67.38 -12.92 22.18
C HIS A 6 66.60 -13.37 23.46
N ASN A 7 65.44 -14.01 23.20
CA ASN A 7 64.88 -15.28 23.74
C ASN A 7 64.17 -15.43 25.11
N ASN A 8 62.87 -15.81 24.98
CA ASN A 8 62.11 -16.96 25.54
C ASN A 8 61.85 -17.03 27.07
N LEU A 9 60.74 -17.56 27.61
CA LEU A 9 59.46 -18.16 27.18
C LEU A 9 58.64 -18.38 28.47
N GLN A 10 57.34 -18.05 28.52
CA GLN A 10 56.29 -18.92 29.10
C GLN A 10 54.88 -18.35 28.83
N GLU A 11 54.29 -18.92 27.78
CA GLU A 11 52.89 -19.31 27.57
C GLU A 11 51.76 -18.53 28.27
N ARG A 12 51.05 -17.71 27.47
CA ARG A 12 49.60 -17.44 27.67
C ARG A 12 48.80 -18.48 26.87
N PRO A 13 47.71 -19.05 27.40
CA PRO A 13 46.79 -19.82 26.60
C PRO A 13 46.09 -18.92 25.58
N THR A 14 46.05 -19.39 24.33
CA THR A 14 45.34 -18.79 23.20
C THR A 14 43.82 -18.90 23.35
N PRO A 15 43.02 -17.94 22.82
CA PRO A 15 41.57 -17.96 22.95
C PRO A 15 40.95 -18.79 21.82
N SER A 16 40.40 -19.95 22.19
CA SER A 16 39.53 -20.78 21.36
C SER A 16 38.27 -21.12 22.16
N SER A 17 37.37 -20.15 22.38
CA SER A 17 36.16 -20.40 23.19
C SER A 17 34.91 -19.58 22.84
N LYS A 18 34.85 -18.85 21.71
CA LYS A 18 33.70 -17.96 21.40
C LYS A 18 32.32 -18.65 21.42
N GLY A 19 32.25 -19.96 21.18
CA GLY A 19 31.00 -20.73 21.27
C GLY A 19 30.59 -21.16 22.68
N LYS A 20 31.55 -21.50 23.56
CA LYS A 20 31.27 -21.96 24.95
C LYS A 20 30.90 -20.80 25.87
N ALA A 21 31.59 -19.66 25.75
CA ALA A 21 31.32 -18.47 26.54
C ALA A 21 29.85 -18.01 26.38
N SER A 22 29.33 -17.96 25.15
CA SER A 22 27.95 -17.52 24.90
C SER A 22 26.84 -18.43 25.49
N VAL A 23 27.16 -19.70 25.79
CA VAL A 23 26.20 -20.62 26.42
C VAL A 23 26.24 -20.47 27.94
N GLU A 24 27.44 -20.37 28.52
CA GLU A 24 27.67 -20.16 29.96
C GLU A 24 27.17 -18.76 30.41
N ASP A 25 27.35 -17.73 29.58
CA ASP A 25 26.88 -16.37 29.88
C ASP A 25 25.34 -16.26 29.86
N ASN A 26 24.68 -16.99 28.94
CA ASN A 26 23.22 -17.13 28.96
C ASN A 26 22.72 -17.98 30.15
N GLN A 27 23.53 -18.91 30.66
CA GLN A 27 23.21 -19.67 31.87
C GLN A 27 23.31 -18.79 33.12
N LEU A 28 24.24 -17.83 33.16
CA LEU A 28 24.37 -16.88 34.27
C LEU A 28 23.11 -16.02 34.43
N ILE A 29 22.57 -15.45 33.34
CA ILE A 29 21.29 -14.71 33.38
C ILE A 29 20.16 -15.59 33.93
N LYS A 30 20.02 -16.81 33.41
CA LYS A 30 18.98 -17.77 33.86
C LYS A 30 19.15 -18.17 35.33
N ALA A 31 20.37 -18.26 35.83
CA ALA A 31 20.64 -18.57 37.24
C ALA A 31 20.22 -17.40 38.15
N VAL A 32 20.46 -16.15 37.71
CA VAL A 32 20.00 -14.95 38.42
C VAL A 32 18.47 -14.86 38.43
N GLU A 33 17.82 -15.10 37.29
CA GLU A 33 16.35 -15.12 37.19
C GLU A 33 15.70 -16.16 38.14
N LYS A 34 16.40 -17.27 38.39
CA LYS A 34 15.97 -18.33 39.32
C LYS A 34 16.40 -18.11 40.78
N GLU A 35 17.08 -17.00 41.06
CA GLU A 35 17.59 -16.65 42.39
C GLU A 35 18.60 -17.67 42.97
N ASP A 36 19.28 -18.45 42.11
CA ASP A 36 20.22 -19.48 42.54
C ASP A 36 21.61 -18.89 42.80
N ILE A 37 21.78 -18.31 43.99
CA ILE A 37 23.04 -17.68 44.45
C ILE A 37 24.25 -18.64 44.31
N LYS A 38 24.06 -19.93 44.59
CA LYS A 38 25.16 -20.91 44.54
C LYS A 38 25.60 -21.16 43.11
N LEU A 39 24.65 -21.37 42.20
CA LEU A 39 24.94 -21.55 40.79
C LEU A 39 25.55 -20.27 40.18
N VAL A 40 25.03 -19.10 40.52
CA VAL A 40 25.60 -17.82 40.09
C VAL A 40 27.05 -17.69 40.56
N GLN A 41 27.34 -17.98 41.83
CA GLN A 41 28.70 -17.96 42.35
C GLN A 41 29.62 -18.93 41.59
N GLN A 42 29.18 -20.17 41.35
CA GLN A 42 29.94 -21.16 40.59
C GLN A 42 30.25 -20.71 39.16
N LEU A 43 29.27 -20.12 38.47
CA LEU A 43 29.45 -19.62 37.09
C LEU A 43 30.42 -18.44 37.04
N LEU A 44 30.34 -17.51 38.00
CA LEU A 44 31.26 -16.37 38.11
C LEU A 44 32.69 -16.79 38.46
N GLU A 45 32.86 -17.74 39.39
CA GLU A 45 34.16 -18.34 39.71
C GLU A 45 34.74 -19.10 38.50
N GLY A 46 33.88 -19.68 37.66
CA GLY A 46 34.22 -20.30 36.39
C GLY A 46 34.60 -19.34 35.27
N GLY A 47 34.50 -18.02 35.49
CA GLY A 47 34.88 -16.99 34.52
C GLY A 47 33.76 -16.51 33.59
N ALA A 48 32.49 -16.76 33.93
CA ALA A 48 31.36 -16.18 33.21
C ALA A 48 31.42 -14.64 33.23
N ASP A 49 31.04 -13.99 32.14
CA ASP A 49 31.06 -12.53 32.06
C ASP A 49 29.89 -11.94 32.85
N VAL A 50 30.19 -11.37 34.02
CA VAL A 50 29.21 -10.71 34.90
C VAL A 50 28.48 -9.54 34.21
N ASN A 51 29.08 -8.94 33.19
CA ASN A 51 28.53 -7.82 32.41
C ASN A 51 27.96 -8.25 31.07
N PHE A 52 27.79 -9.56 30.83
CA PHE A 52 27.16 -10.08 29.62
C PHE A 52 25.81 -9.40 29.36
N GLN A 53 25.54 -9.12 28.08
CA GLN A 53 24.27 -8.57 27.62
C GLN A 53 23.65 -9.50 26.57
N GLU A 54 22.41 -9.94 26.81
CA GLU A 54 21.70 -10.77 25.86
C GLU A 54 21.34 -10.00 24.57
N LYS A 55 21.14 -10.73 23.47
CA LYS A 55 21.11 -10.16 22.12
C LYS A 55 19.84 -9.39 21.78
N GLU A 56 18.70 -9.71 22.37
CA GLU A 56 17.40 -9.14 22.00
C GLU A 56 17.24 -7.73 22.57
N TRP A 57 17.48 -7.53 23.86
CA TRP A 57 17.19 -6.28 24.58
C TRP A 57 18.37 -5.72 25.41
N GLY A 58 19.50 -6.42 25.45
CA GLY A 58 20.70 -6.03 26.17
C GLY A 58 20.61 -6.22 27.69
N TRP A 59 19.76 -7.11 28.20
CA TRP A 59 19.70 -7.40 29.63
C TRP A 59 20.98 -8.06 30.13
N SER A 60 21.40 -7.68 31.34
CA SER A 60 22.55 -8.27 32.03
C SER A 60 22.12 -8.99 33.29
N PRO A 61 23.00 -9.83 33.89
CA PRO A 61 22.75 -10.42 35.21
C PRO A 61 22.33 -9.36 36.25
N LEU A 62 22.99 -8.20 36.26
CA LEU A 62 22.67 -7.11 37.20
C LEU A 62 21.26 -6.54 36.97
N HIS A 63 20.85 -6.31 35.72
CA HIS A 63 19.50 -5.81 35.44
C HIS A 63 18.40 -6.76 35.96
N ASN A 64 18.58 -8.06 35.77
CA ASN A 64 17.65 -9.08 36.26
C ASN A 64 17.60 -9.14 37.79
N ALA A 65 18.77 -9.13 38.46
CA ALA A 65 18.84 -9.11 39.92
C ALA A 65 18.17 -7.86 40.53
N VAL A 66 18.32 -6.69 39.89
CA VAL A 66 17.66 -5.46 40.31
C VAL A 66 16.14 -5.52 40.14
N GLN A 67 15.66 -6.07 39.02
CA GLN A 67 14.23 -6.22 38.78
C GLN A 67 13.55 -7.07 39.87
N SER A 68 14.19 -8.17 40.26
CA SER A 68 13.71 -9.02 41.37
C SER A 68 13.91 -8.37 42.75
N GLY A 69 14.91 -7.51 42.91
CA GLY A 69 15.25 -6.83 44.16
C GLY A 69 16.05 -7.70 45.13
N GLN A 70 16.87 -8.62 44.61
CA GLN A 70 17.66 -9.57 45.41
C GLN A 70 18.96 -8.91 45.91
N GLU A 71 18.96 -8.32 47.10
CA GLU A 71 20.11 -7.59 47.65
C GLU A 71 21.40 -8.45 47.70
N ASP A 72 21.31 -9.70 48.15
CA ASP A 72 22.47 -10.61 48.25
C ASP A 72 23.06 -10.92 46.86
N MET A 73 22.21 -11.09 45.85
CA MET A 73 22.62 -11.32 44.47
C MET A 73 23.34 -10.08 43.92
N LEU A 74 22.83 -8.87 44.21
CA LEU A 74 23.48 -7.63 43.80
C LEU A 74 24.87 -7.49 44.42
N HIS A 75 25.02 -7.77 45.72
CA HIS A 75 26.32 -7.74 46.38
C HIS A 75 27.29 -8.77 45.79
N LEU A 76 26.82 -9.97 45.46
CA LEU A 76 27.61 -10.99 44.78
C LEU A 76 28.08 -10.49 43.40
N LEU A 77 27.16 -10.03 42.56
CA LEU A 77 27.48 -9.52 41.22
C LEU A 77 28.48 -8.34 41.28
N PHE A 78 28.31 -7.40 42.22
CA PHE A 78 29.26 -6.30 42.40
C PHE A 78 30.65 -6.75 42.85
N ARG A 79 30.74 -7.78 43.71
CA ARG A 79 32.02 -8.36 44.12
C ARG A 79 32.80 -8.93 42.93
N TYR A 80 32.10 -9.43 41.92
CA TYR A 80 32.68 -9.95 40.68
C TYR A 80 32.82 -8.88 39.58
N GLY A 81 32.58 -7.60 39.87
CA GLY A 81 32.84 -6.49 38.94
C GLY A 81 31.68 -6.14 38.01
N ALA A 82 30.43 -6.43 38.41
CA ALA A 82 29.26 -5.91 37.70
C ALA A 82 29.30 -4.37 37.64
N ASN A 83 29.13 -3.80 36.45
CA ASN A 83 29.09 -2.36 36.24
C ASN A 83 27.72 -1.81 36.70
N PRO A 84 27.67 -0.99 37.77
CA PRO A 84 26.41 -0.48 38.33
C PRO A 84 25.64 0.44 37.38
N CYS A 85 26.32 1.02 36.38
CA CYS A 85 25.74 1.97 35.44
C CYS A 85 25.65 1.40 34.01
N LEU A 86 25.77 0.07 33.85
CA LEU A 86 25.64 -0.58 32.55
C LEU A 86 24.25 -0.31 31.96
N ARG A 87 24.16 0.04 30.69
CA ARG A 87 22.90 0.35 30.02
C ARG A 87 22.45 -0.79 29.13
N LYS A 88 21.17 -1.17 29.19
CA LYS A 88 20.55 -2.08 28.21
C LYS A 88 20.20 -1.34 26.90
N LYS A 89 19.62 -2.00 25.90
CA LYS A 89 19.45 -1.39 24.55
C LYS A 89 18.59 -0.13 24.49
N ASN A 90 17.59 0.02 25.37
CA ASN A 90 16.83 1.28 25.47
C ASN A 90 17.55 2.33 26.34
N GLU A 91 18.82 2.11 26.64
CA GLU A 91 19.66 2.92 27.51
C GLU A 91 19.25 2.97 28.99
N ALA A 92 18.28 2.17 29.45
CA ALA A 92 17.95 2.12 30.87
C ALA A 92 19.08 1.48 31.69
N THR A 93 19.39 2.08 32.82
CA THR A 93 20.36 1.60 33.81
C THR A 93 19.67 0.72 34.87
N PRO A 94 20.42 -0.04 35.68
CA PRO A 94 19.89 -0.72 36.84
C PRO A 94 19.14 0.23 37.79
N PHE A 95 19.62 1.48 37.97
CA PHE A 95 18.96 2.45 38.86
C PHE A 95 17.56 2.85 38.35
N ILE A 96 17.40 3.04 37.05
CA ILE A 96 16.07 3.27 36.44
C ILE A 96 15.16 2.05 36.65
N ILE A 97 15.67 0.82 36.46
CA ILE A 97 14.89 -0.41 36.69
C ILE A 97 14.46 -0.56 38.16
N ALA A 98 15.32 -0.18 39.12
CA ALA A 98 14.96 -0.20 40.53
C ALA A 98 13.78 0.76 40.84
N GLY A 99 13.64 1.86 40.08
CA GLY A 99 12.50 2.76 40.13
C GLY A 99 11.19 2.10 39.72
N ILE A 100 11.20 1.32 38.62
CA ILE A 100 10.06 0.52 38.14
C ILE A 100 9.55 -0.41 39.25
N GLY A 101 10.47 -1.16 39.87
CA GLY A 101 10.16 -2.11 40.94
C GLY A 101 9.83 -1.47 42.29
N GLY A 102 10.11 -0.17 42.46
CA GLY A 102 9.95 0.55 43.72
C GLY A 102 10.92 0.09 44.82
N LYS A 103 12.09 -0.43 44.45
CA LYS A 103 13.04 -1.10 45.36
C LYS A 103 13.95 -0.07 46.05
N VAL A 104 13.45 0.60 47.09
CA VAL A 104 14.15 1.72 47.78
C VAL A 104 15.58 1.37 48.19
N LYS A 105 15.80 0.20 48.82
CA LYS A 105 17.15 -0.22 49.23
C LYS A 105 18.09 -0.45 48.05
N VAL A 106 17.57 -0.92 46.92
CA VAL A 106 18.34 -1.11 45.69
C VAL A 106 18.67 0.24 45.05
N LEU A 107 17.73 1.19 45.06
CA LEU A 107 17.98 2.58 44.65
C LEU A 107 19.09 3.22 45.49
N GLU A 108 19.03 3.06 46.82
CA GLU A 108 20.06 3.55 47.76
C GLU A 108 21.43 2.91 47.48
N LEU A 109 21.47 1.58 47.32
CA LEU A 109 22.69 0.86 46.98
C LEU A 109 23.29 1.37 45.67
N LEU A 110 22.49 1.53 44.62
CA LEU A 110 22.97 1.98 43.30
C LEU A 110 23.46 3.43 43.31
N LEU A 111 22.82 4.33 44.06
CA LEU A 111 23.36 5.70 44.29
C LEU A 111 24.74 5.65 44.97
N SER A 112 24.92 4.78 45.97
CA SER A 112 26.23 4.60 46.63
C SER A 112 27.31 4.03 45.69
N LYS A 113 26.89 3.41 44.57
CA LYS A 113 27.74 2.85 43.52
C LYS A 113 27.92 3.77 42.32
N GLY A 114 27.46 5.03 42.41
CA GLY A 114 27.72 6.07 41.43
C GLY A 114 26.61 6.29 40.39
N ALA A 115 25.41 5.73 40.58
CA ALA A 115 24.26 6.11 39.77
C ALA A 115 23.88 7.58 40.02
N GLU A 116 23.40 8.27 38.98
CA GLU A 116 22.94 9.65 39.10
C GLU A 116 21.42 9.71 39.25
N VAL A 117 20.91 10.42 40.26
CA VAL A 117 19.47 10.46 40.57
C VAL A 117 18.58 10.94 39.41
N ASN A 118 19.11 11.78 38.51
CA ASN A 118 18.41 12.37 37.38
C ASN A 118 18.85 11.79 36.02
N GLU A 119 19.53 10.64 36.01
CA GLU A 119 19.82 9.96 34.75
C GLU A 119 18.54 9.47 34.07
N TYR A 120 18.60 9.30 32.75
CA TYR A 120 17.46 8.92 31.94
C TYR A 120 17.82 7.91 30.85
N ASP A 121 16.81 7.20 30.36
CA ASP A 121 16.92 6.23 29.25
C ASP A 121 16.79 6.90 27.86
N ALA A 122 16.82 6.12 26.77
CA ALA A 122 16.79 6.64 25.40
C ALA A 122 15.51 7.41 25.05
N ASN A 123 14.44 7.26 25.85
CA ASN A 123 13.16 7.95 25.70
C ASN A 123 12.97 9.05 26.76
N GLY A 124 13.97 9.29 27.60
CA GLY A 124 13.99 10.33 28.61
C GLY A 124 13.36 9.95 29.93
N PHE A 125 13.06 8.66 30.18
CA PHE A 125 12.51 8.21 31.47
C PHE A 125 13.60 8.22 32.54
N THR A 126 13.32 8.88 33.66
CA THR A 126 14.13 8.82 34.88
C THR A 126 13.58 7.77 35.85
N ALA A 127 14.36 7.36 36.84
CA ALA A 127 13.86 6.47 37.91
C ALA A 127 12.63 7.08 38.64
N PHE A 128 12.56 8.40 38.75
CA PHE A 128 11.43 9.12 39.35
C PHE A 128 10.16 9.02 38.50
N MET A 129 10.28 9.17 37.17
CA MET A 129 9.16 8.96 36.26
C MET A 129 8.70 7.50 36.29
N GLU A 130 9.62 6.54 36.25
CA GLU A 130 9.27 5.11 36.34
C GLU A 130 8.55 4.75 37.65
N ALA A 131 8.97 5.33 38.77
CA ALA A 131 8.27 5.17 40.04
C ALA A 131 6.84 5.76 39.99
N ALA A 132 6.62 6.87 39.28
CA ALA A 132 5.29 7.44 39.08
C ALA A 132 4.42 6.60 38.14
N VAL A 133 4.97 6.15 37.00
CA VAL A 133 4.32 5.22 36.05
C VAL A 133 3.80 3.97 36.75
N ASN A 134 4.54 3.47 37.75
CA ASN A 134 4.24 2.21 38.45
C ASN A 134 3.63 2.42 39.86
N GLY A 135 3.29 3.65 40.24
CA GLY A 135 2.64 3.98 41.50
C GLY A 135 3.48 3.68 42.76
N LYS A 136 4.82 3.70 42.66
CA LYS A 136 5.75 3.36 43.74
C LYS A 136 5.99 4.56 44.66
N VAL A 137 5.02 4.87 45.51
CA VAL A 137 5.04 6.05 46.41
C VAL A 137 6.31 6.13 47.27
N GLU A 138 6.71 5.03 47.91
CA GLU A 138 7.92 5.04 48.75
C GLU A 138 9.20 5.31 47.96
N ALA A 139 9.27 4.82 46.72
CA ALA A 139 10.39 5.12 45.83
C ALA A 139 10.37 6.58 45.35
N LEU A 140 9.19 7.14 45.04
CA LEU A 140 9.05 8.58 44.75
C LEU A 140 9.56 9.45 45.90
N ARG A 141 9.14 9.13 47.14
CA ARG A 141 9.59 9.84 48.35
C ARG A 141 11.09 9.77 48.55
N PHE A 142 11.67 8.59 48.39
CA PHE A 142 13.11 8.39 48.46
C PHE A 142 13.85 9.21 47.40
N LEU A 143 13.47 9.03 46.12
CA LEU A 143 14.10 9.71 44.99
C LEU A 143 14.01 11.24 45.11
N TYR A 144 12.86 11.77 45.55
CA TYR A 144 12.69 13.19 45.82
C TYR A 144 13.67 13.70 46.90
N LYS A 145 13.77 13.00 48.03
CA LYS A 145 14.74 13.31 49.09
C LYS A 145 16.20 13.21 48.62
N SER A 146 16.47 12.32 47.66
CA SER A 146 17.77 12.16 47.01
C SER A 146 18.06 13.19 45.92
N GLY A 147 17.17 14.18 45.68
CA GLY A 147 17.39 15.28 44.73
C GLY A 147 16.87 15.02 43.31
N ALA A 148 15.90 14.11 43.14
CA ALA A 148 15.19 13.96 41.88
C ALA A 148 14.45 15.24 41.49
N LYS A 149 14.59 15.66 40.24
CA LYS A 149 13.89 16.82 39.68
C LYS A 149 12.49 16.41 39.24
N VAL A 150 11.49 16.82 40.02
CA VAL A 150 10.07 16.46 39.85
C VAL A 150 9.50 16.89 38.49
N ASN A 151 9.83 18.11 38.06
CA ASN A 151 9.26 18.76 36.87
C ASN A 151 10.12 18.58 35.60
N LEU A 152 10.88 17.49 35.50
CA LEU A 152 11.56 17.17 34.25
C LEU A 152 10.55 16.77 33.17
N SER A 153 10.76 17.30 31.98
CA SER A 153 10.08 16.88 30.75
C SER A 153 10.92 15.84 30.02
N ARG A 154 10.34 14.70 29.61
CA ARG A 154 11.07 13.64 28.89
C ARG A 154 11.81 14.18 27.67
N ARG A 155 13.13 13.94 27.62
CA ARG A 155 13.97 14.25 26.46
C ARG A 155 13.97 13.06 25.51
N THR A 156 13.65 13.30 24.25
CA THR A 156 13.61 12.28 23.21
C THR A 156 14.57 12.63 22.07
N LYS A 157 14.84 11.65 21.20
CA LYS A 157 15.64 11.86 19.98
C LYS A 157 14.99 12.94 19.10
N GLU A 158 15.80 13.63 18.29
CA GLU A 158 15.32 14.75 17.45
C GLU A 158 14.20 14.32 16.49
N ASP A 159 14.29 13.13 15.91
CA ASP A 159 13.23 12.61 15.01
C ASP A 159 11.90 12.37 15.74
N GLN A 160 11.95 11.92 17.00
CA GLN A 160 10.75 11.78 17.84
C GLN A 160 10.18 13.15 18.21
N LYS A 161 11.05 14.13 18.51
CA LYS A 161 10.65 15.50 18.82
C LYS A 161 9.97 16.20 17.63
N ARG A 162 10.44 15.96 16.40
CA ARG A 162 9.79 16.44 15.16
C ARG A 162 8.37 15.91 15.00
N LEU A 163 8.10 14.70 15.49
CA LEU A 163 6.76 14.10 15.56
C LEU A 163 5.99 14.52 16.83
N ARG A 164 6.42 15.58 17.52
CA ARG A 164 5.86 16.07 18.79
C ARG A 164 5.83 15.02 19.91
N LYS A 165 6.66 13.98 19.86
CA LYS A 165 6.81 13.02 20.96
C LYS A 165 7.75 13.56 22.04
N GLY A 166 7.62 13.07 23.26
CA GLY A 166 8.39 13.52 24.43
C GLY A 166 7.72 14.67 25.18
N GLY A 167 8.43 15.24 26.15
CA GLY A 167 7.96 16.38 26.95
C GLY A 167 7.12 16.02 28.18
N ALA A 168 6.62 14.78 28.29
CA ALA A 168 5.79 14.37 29.41
C ALA A 168 6.54 14.29 30.76
N THR A 169 5.80 14.42 31.85
CA THR A 169 6.31 14.50 33.23
C THR A 169 5.81 13.34 34.10
N ALA A 170 6.41 13.15 35.28
CA ALA A 170 5.99 12.13 36.24
C ALA A 170 4.52 12.28 36.69
N LEU A 171 4.01 13.53 36.77
CA LEU A 171 2.60 13.79 37.10
C LEU A 171 1.66 13.26 36.01
N MET A 172 2.02 13.45 34.73
CA MET A 172 1.25 12.92 33.60
C MET A 172 1.24 11.39 33.60
N ASP A 173 2.38 10.77 33.91
CA ASP A 173 2.50 9.32 33.99
C ASP A 173 1.64 8.71 35.11
N ALA A 174 1.65 9.32 36.31
CA ALA A 174 0.80 8.89 37.42
C ALA A 174 -0.70 9.04 37.09
N ALA A 175 -1.07 10.12 36.39
CA ALA A 175 -2.44 10.39 35.95
C ALA A 175 -2.94 9.36 34.93
N GLU A 176 -2.18 9.08 33.86
CA GLU A 176 -2.58 8.11 32.82
C GLU A 176 -2.68 6.68 33.36
N ASN A 177 -1.84 6.29 34.32
CA ASN A 177 -1.85 4.95 34.91
C ASN A 177 -2.80 4.80 36.11
N GLY A 178 -3.53 5.84 36.52
CA GLY A 178 -4.54 5.72 37.57
C GLY A 178 -3.98 5.73 39.00
N HIS A 179 -2.74 6.18 39.21
CA HIS A 179 -2.08 6.09 40.52
C HIS A 179 -2.43 7.28 41.43
N VAL A 180 -3.61 7.23 42.04
CA VAL A 180 -4.16 8.31 42.88
C VAL A 180 -3.20 8.73 44.00
N ASP A 181 -2.63 7.79 44.76
CA ASP A 181 -1.73 8.12 45.88
C ASP A 181 -0.41 8.74 45.40
N ALA A 182 0.13 8.26 44.27
CA ALA A 182 1.31 8.86 43.67
C ALA A 182 1.02 10.27 43.16
N LEU A 183 -0.14 10.49 42.54
CA LEU A 183 -0.58 11.80 42.06
C LEU A 183 -0.71 12.81 43.21
N LYS A 184 -1.37 12.40 44.32
CA LYS A 184 -1.48 13.24 45.53
C LYS A 184 -0.12 13.63 46.07
N VAL A 185 0.77 12.66 46.26
CA VAL A 185 2.12 12.92 46.77
C VAL A 185 2.90 13.87 45.84
N LEU A 186 2.76 13.72 44.52
CA LEU A 186 3.40 14.60 43.55
C LEU A 186 2.90 16.05 43.67
N LEU A 187 1.59 16.25 43.83
CA LEU A 187 0.95 17.56 43.93
C LEU A 187 1.17 18.22 45.30
N ASP A 188 0.78 17.51 46.36
CA ASP A 188 0.70 18.03 47.74
C ASP A 188 2.09 18.19 48.37
N GLU A 189 3.03 17.31 48.06
CA GLU A 189 4.30 17.21 48.79
C GLU A 189 5.54 17.54 47.95
N MET A 190 5.48 17.36 46.64
CA MET A 190 6.68 17.43 45.78
C MET A 190 6.67 18.64 44.83
N GLY A 191 5.61 19.45 44.84
CA GLY A 191 5.51 20.66 44.01
C GLY A 191 5.50 20.37 42.51
N ALA A 192 4.81 19.29 42.11
CA ALA A 192 4.63 18.97 40.70
C ALA A 192 3.83 20.07 39.99
N ASP A 193 4.32 20.50 38.83
CA ASP A 193 3.64 21.50 38.00
C ASP A 193 2.44 20.89 37.28
N VAL A 194 1.24 21.15 37.81
CA VAL A 194 -0.03 20.68 37.24
C VAL A 194 -0.34 21.28 35.85
N LYS A 195 0.29 22.41 35.51
CA LYS A 195 0.09 23.12 34.23
C LYS A 195 1.14 22.75 33.18
N ALA A 196 2.10 21.89 33.51
CA ALA A 196 3.08 21.40 32.56
C ALA A 196 2.40 20.76 31.34
N ARG A 197 3.00 20.96 30.17
CA ARG A 197 2.52 20.41 28.90
C ARG A 197 3.62 19.63 28.21
N ASP A 198 3.25 18.50 27.60
CA ASP A 198 4.16 17.73 26.77
C ASP A 198 4.35 18.38 25.38
N ASN A 199 5.12 17.73 24.50
CA ASN A 199 5.38 18.27 23.16
C ASN A 199 4.15 18.27 22.23
N MET A 200 3.08 17.55 22.59
CA MET A 200 1.77 17.59 21.91
C MET A 200 0.84 18.66 22.50
N GLY A 201 1.25 19.34 23.58
CA GLY A 201 0.44 20.34 24.29
C GLY A 201 -0.49 19.77 25.36
N ARG A 202 -0.35 18.48 25.70
CA ARG A 202 -1.21 17.78 26.66
C ARG A 202 -0.72 17.97 28.08
N ASN A 203 -1.65 18.17 29.02
CA ASN A 203 -1.36 18.25 30.46
C ASN A 203 -1.78 16.95 31.20
N ALA A 204 -1.55 16.88 32.50
CA ALA A 204 -1.92 15.73 33.32
C ALA A 204 -3.43 15.39 33.29
N LEU A 205 -4.31 16.38 33.11
CA LEU A 205 -5.76 16.18 33.00
C LEU A 205 -6.13 15.40 31.73
N ILE A 206 -5.55 15.75 30.57
CA ILE A 206 -5.73 14.98 29.32
C ILE A 206 -5.22 13.54 29.50
N TYR A 207 -4.09 13.35 30.19
CA TYR A 207 -3.54 12.03 30.49
C TYR A 207 -4.48 11.21 31.40
N ALA A 208 -5.03 11.79 32.46
CA ALA A 208 -6.02 11.14 33.32
C ALA A 208 -7.24 10.64 32.53
N LEU A 209 -7.75 11.46 31.60
CA LEU A 209 -8.92 11.13 30.77
C LEU A 209 -8.65 10.05 29.72
N ARG A 210 -7.41 9.56 29.57
CA ARG A 210 -7.09 8.38 28.74
C ARG A 210 -7.13 7.07 29.53
N ASN A 211 -7.21 7.14 30.86
CA ASN A 211 -7.31 5.97 31.71
C ASN A 211 -8.63 5.21 31.46
N SER A 212 -8.59 3.88 31.52
CA SER A 212 -9.75 3.01 31.28
C SER A 212 -10.57 2.70 32.53
N ASP A 213 -10.09 3.03 33.74
CA ASP A 213 -10.77 2.81 35.01
C ASP A 213 -11.59 4.04 35.40
N ASP A 214 -12.89 3.99 35.10
CA ASP A 214 -13.82 5.12 35.28
C ASP A 214 -13.93 5.58 36.75
N ARG A 215 -13.68 4.71 37.74
CA ARG A 215 -13.72 5.12 39.15
C ARG A 215 -12.51 5.95 39.53
N LYS A 216 -11.33 5.60 39.01
CA LYS A 216 -10.09 6.31 39.32
C LYS A 216 -10.02 7.64 38.59
N VAL A 217 -10.48 7.70 37.33
CA VAL A 217 -10.45 8.95 36.54
C VAL A 217 -11.24 10.07 37.20
N GLU A 218 -12.37 9.81 37.87
CA GLU A 218 -13.09 10.85 38.64
C GLU A 218 -12.23 11.43 39.76
N VAL A 219 -11.57 10.56 40.55
CA VAL A 219 -10.73 10.99 41.67
C VAL A 219 -9.50 11.76 41.17
N LEU A 220 -8.86 11.27 40.11
CA LEU A 220 -7.71 11.94 39.48
C LEU A 220 -8.11 13.30 38.91
N THR A 221 -9.24 13.36 38.19
CA THR A 221 -9.78 14.60 37.61
C THR A 221 -10.04 15.61 38.70
N ARG A 222 -10.74 15.23 39.77
CA ARG A 222 -11.01 16.11 40.90
C ARG A 222 -9.73 16.67 41.52
N LEU A 223 -8.77 15.80 41.83
CA LEU A 223 -7.48 16.22 42.40
C LEU A 223 -6.73 17.20 41.51
N LEU A 224 -6.72 16.97 40.19
CA LEU A 224 -6.05 17.87 39.24
C LEU A 224 -6.77 19.22 39.15
N LEU A 225 -8.10 19.23 39.12
CA LEU A 225 -8.90 20.45 39.10
C LEU A 225 -8.75 21.26 40.39
N ASP A 226 -8.77 20.61 41.55
CA ASP A 226 -8.55 21.23 42.87
C ASP A 226 -7.18 21.92 42.95
N HIS A 227 -6.19 21.42 42.20
CA HIS A 227 -4.85 22.00 42.08
C HIS A 227 -4.71 23.04 40.95
N GLY A 228 -5.79 23.35 40.23
CA GLY A 228 -5.81 24.36 39.18
C GLY A 228 -5.29 23.88 37.82
N ALA A 229 -5.52 22.60 37.48
CA ALA A 229 -5.32 22.10 36.13
C ALA A 229 -6.12 22.90 35.10
N ASP A 230 -5.49 23.20 33.96
CA ASP A 230 -6.13 23.89 32.85
C ASP A 230 -7.10 22.96 32.12
N VAL A 231 -8.38 23.33 32.07
CA VAL A 231 -9.47 22.56 31.45
C VAL A 231 -9.66 22.82 29.95
N ASN A 232 -8.97 23.81 29.38
CA ASN A 232 -9.12 24.19 27.97
C ASN A 232 -7.95 23.74 27.10
N VAL A 233 -7.12 22.82 27.61
CA VAL A 233 -6.04 22.22 26.83
C VAL A 233 -6.59 21.34 25.71
N ARG A 234 -5.84 21.24 24.61
CA ARG A 234 -6.19 20.37 23.49
C ARG A 234 -5.31 19.12 23.48
N GLY A 235 -5.96 17.96 23.39
CA GLY A 235 -5.36 16.65 23.24
C GLY A 235 -5.08 16.26 21.78
N GLU A 236 -4.91 14.96 21.55
CA GLU A 236 -4.86 14.42 20.20
C GLU A 236 -6.18 14.69 19.46
N LYS A 237 -6.11 14.97 18.15
CA LYS A 237 -7.26 15.39 17.33
C LYS A 237 -8.00 16.64 17.86
N GLY A 238 -7.31 17.52 18.59
CA GLY A 238 -7.91 18.76 19.09
C GLY A 238 -8.92 18.58 20.22
N LYS A 239 -9.06 17.38 20.78
CA LYS A 239 -10.07 17.07 21.79
C LYS A 239 -9.81 17.78 23.11
N THR A 240 -10.81 18.45 23.66
CA THR A 240 -10.77 19.05 25.01
C THR A 240 -11.07 18.00 26.08
N PRO A 241 -10.74 18.26 27.36
CA PRO A 241 -11.20 17.46 28.49
C PRO A 241 -12.72 17.21 28.48
N LEU A 242 -13.52 18.22 28.15
CA LEU A 242 -14.97 18.10 28.06
C LEU A 242 -15.40 17.13 26.95
N ILE A 243 -14.82 17.25 25.76
CA ILE A 243 -15.09 16.33 24.64
C ILE A 243 -14.73 14.88 25.03
N LEU A 244 -13.55 14.67 25.64
CA LEU A 244 -13.13 13.33 26.09
C LEU A 244 -14.10 12.75 27.14
N ALA A 245 -14.61 13.56 28.06
CA ALA A 245 -15.61 13.13 29.04
C ALA A 245 -16.95 12.72 28.40
N VAL A 246 -17.38 13.44 27.36
CA VAL A 246 -18.58 13.09 26.57
C VAL A 246 -18.38 11.80 25.79
N GLU A 247 -17.24 11.61 25.12
CA GLU A 247 -16.93 10.37 24.39
C GLU A 247 -16.84 9.15 25.32
N LYS A 248 -16.38 9.36 26.55
CA LYS A 248 -16.41 8.36 27.63
C LYS A 248 -17.83 8.08 28.14
N LYS A 249 -18.83 8.85 27.74
CA LYS A 249 -20.23 8.75 28.19
C LYS A 249 -20.37 8.92 29.71
N HIS A 250 -19.48 9.72 30.30
CA HIS A 250 -19.32 9.78 31.75
C HIS A 250 -19.93 11.08 32.33
N LEU A 251 -21.21 11.02 32.72
CA LEU A 251 -21.94 12.18 33.23
C LEU A 251 -21.23 12.89 34.41
N GLY A 252 -20.70 12.13 35.38
CA GLY A 252 -19.99 12.70 36.53
C GLY A 252 -18.75 13.54 36.16
N LEU A 253 -17.97 13.12 35.17
CA LEU A 253 -16.84 13.91 34.65
C LEU A 253 -17.31 15.16 33.92
N VAL A 254 -18.38 15.04 33.11
CA VAL A 254 -18.97 16.20 32.42
C VAL A 254 -19.46 17.23 33.43
N GLN A 255 -20.20 16.82 34.47
CA GLN A 255 -20.65 17.69 35.55
C GLN A 255 -19.47 18.41 36.22
N MET A 256 -18.46 17.66 36.63
CA MET A 256 -17.28 18.20 37.33
C MET A 256 -16.49 19.21 36.49
N LEU A 257 -16.39 18.98 35.17
CA LEU A 257 -15.74 19.91 34.24
C LEU A 257 -16.59 21.17 34.03
N LEU A 258 -17.92 21.03 33.91
CA LEU A 258 -18.85 22.15 33.74
C LEU A 258 -19.02 23.00 35.01
N GLU A 259 -18.50 22.56 36.15
CA GLU A 259 -18.39 23.35 37.38
C GLU A 259 -17.20 24.33 37.35
N GLN A 260 -16.27 24.18 36.40
CA GLN A 260 -15.11 25.06 36.28
C GLN A 260 -15.50 26.39 35.62
N GLU A 261 -15.16 27.51 36.27
CA GLU A 261 -15.64 28.85 35.88
C GLU A 261 -15.27 29.28 34.45
N HIS A 262 -14.11 28.84 33.96
CA HIS A 262 -13.57 29.27 32.66
C HIS A 262 -13.60 28.16 31.60
N ILE A 263 -14.48 27.18 31.72
CA ILE A 263 -14.58 26.12 30.71
C ILE A 263 -15.13 26.63 29.38
N GLU A 264 -14.40 26.36 28.29
CA GLU A 264 -14.83 26.68 26.93
C GLU A 264 -15.78 25.59 26.40
N ILE A 265 -17.06 25.70 26.73
CA ILE A 265 -18.08 24.67 26.41
C ILE A 265 -18.29 24.44 24.91
N ASN A 266 -17.98 25.45 24.09
CA ASN A 266 -18.22 25.45 22.63
C ASN A 266 -16.98 25.11 21.80
N ASP A 267 -15.88 24.71 22.45
CA ASP A 267 -14.68 24.27 21.75
C ASP A 267 -14.96 23.06 20.87
N THR A 268 -14.38 23.06 19.66
CA THR A 268 -14.53 21.98 18.68
C THR A 268 -13.26 21.13 18.57
N ASP A 269 -13.41 19.83 18.33
CA ASP A 269 -12.28 18.98 17.93
C ASP A 269 -11.79 19.29 16.49
N SER A 270 -10.84 18.50 15.98
CA SER A 270 -10.30 18.68 14.62
C SER A 270 -11.30 18.40 13.49
N GLU A 271 -12.42 17.73 13.79
CA GLU A 271 -13.52 17.46 12.86
C GLU A 271 -14.61 18.53 12.95
N GLY A 272 -14.42 19.55 13.80
CA GLY A 272 -15.40 20.61 14.02
C GLY A 272 -16.52 20.22 14.98
N ASN A 273 -16.43 19.06 15.65
CA ASN A 273 -17.48 18.61 16.56
C ASN A 273 -17.33 19.28 17.94
N THR A 274 -18.43 19.86 18.44
CA THR A 274 -18.53 20.32 19.83
C THR A 274 -18.89 19.16 20.76
N ALA A 275 -18.71 19.37 22.07
CA ALA A 275 -19.18 18.43 23.09
C ALA A 275 -20.69 18.13 22.98
N LEU A 276 -21.52 19.14 22.67
CA LEU A 276 -22.96 18.97 22.50
C LEU A 276 -23.30 18.14 21.26
N LEU A 277 -22.67 18.42 20.11
CA LEU A 277 -22.89 17.63 18.89
C LEU A 277 -22.57 16.16 19.12
N LEU A 278 -21.43 15.86 19.74
CA LEU A 278 -21.02 14.50 20.07
C LEU A 278 -21.99 13.83 21.05
N ALA A 279 -22.48 14.54 22.07
CA ALA A 279 -23.46 13.99 23.01
C ALA A 279 -24.75 13.54 22.30
N VAL A 280 -25.25 14.33 21.36
CA VAL A 280 -26.45 14.00 20.57
C VAL A 280 -26.17 12.83 19.60
N GLN A 281 -25.01 12.83 18.92
CA GLN A 281 -24.60 11.73 18.03
C GLN A 281 -24.44 10.40 18.77
N LEU A 282 -23.90 10.44 19.99
CA LEU A 282 -23.67 9.28 20.86
C LEU A 282 -24.92 8.86 21.65
N LYS A 283 -26.06 9.55 21.47
CA LYS A 283 -27.35 9.27 22.14
C LYS A 283 -27.29 9.43 23.66
N LEU A 284 -26.62 10.48 24.13
CA LEU A 284 -26.43 10.77 25.55
C LEU A 284 -27.38 11.87 26.00
N GLU A 285 -28.67 11.55 26.16
CA GLU A 285 -29.73 12.53 26.45
C GLU A 285 -29.40 13.39 27.68
N GLU A 286 -29.06 12.78 28.82
CA GLU A 286 -28.75 13.50 30.06
C GLU A 286 -27.54 14.44 29.93
N ILE A 287 -26.50 14.00 29.21
CA ILE A 287 -25.30 14.82 28.97
C ILE A 287 -25.62 15.97 28.02
N ALA A 288 -26.39 15.73 26.96
CA ALA A 288 -26.80 16.77 26.02
C ALA A 288 -27.69 17.83 26.70
N GLN A 289 -28.62 17.40 27.55
CA GLN A 289 -29.45 18.29 28.35
C GLN A 289 -28.60 19.15 29.28
N LEU A 290 -27.70 18.53 30.05
CA LEU A 290 -26.78 19.24 30.95
C LEU A 290 -25.92 20.27 30.22
N LEU A 291 -25.39 19.93 29.04
CA LEU A 291 -24.60 20.87 28.23
C LEU A 291 -25.43 22.08 27.79
N CYS A 292 -26.68 21.87 27.37
CA CYS A 292 -27.59 22.96 27.01
C CYS A 292 -27.95 23.84 28.22
N GLU A 293 -28.24 23.23 29.37
CA GLU A 293 -28.51 23.94 30.63
C GLU A 293 -27.32 24.80 31.08
N LYS A 294 -26.10 24.37 30.76
CA LYS A 294 -24.86 25.10 31.02
C LYS A 294 -24.47 26.09 29.90
N GLY A 295 -25.36 26.31 28.92
CA GLY A 295 -25.20 27.35 27.90
C GLY A 295 -24.40 26.95 26.67
N ALA A 296 -24.32 25.66 26.34
CA ALA A 296 -23.75 25.21 25.08
C ALA A 296 -24.54 25.78 23.89
N SER A 297 -23.82 26.26 22.87
CA SER A 297 -24.43 26.74 21.63
C SER A 297 -25.09 25.57 20.91
N THR A 298 -26.36 25.75 20.55
CA THR A 298 -27.12 24.80 19.72
C THR A 298 -26.85 24.99 18.22
N ASP A 299 -26.10 26.02 17.83
CA ASP A 299 -25.63 26.24 16.45
C ASP A 299 -24.30 25.51 16.18
N CYS A 300 -24.29 24.20 16.42
CA CYS A 300 -23.11 23.35 16.27
C CYS A 300 -23.35 22.13 15.37
N GLY A 301 -24.34 22.20 14.49
CA GLY A 301 -24.66 21.15 13.51
C GLY A 301 -26.14 20.78 13.49
N ASP A 302 -26.45 19.68 12.82
CA ASP A 302 -27.81 19.19 12.59
C ASP A 302 -28.41 18.45 13.82
N LEU A 303 -28.36 19.09 15.00
CA LEU A 303 -28.69 18.46 16.29
C LEU A 303 -30.08 17.83 16.31
N VAL A 304 -31.10 18.58 15.85
CA VAL A 304 -32.50 18.15 15.90
C VAL A 304 -32.73 16.94 15.00
N MET A 305 -32.19 16.94 13.77
CA MET A 305 -32.36 15.79 12.88
C MET A 305 -31.54 14.59 13.33
N ILE A 306 -30.35 14.78 13.92
CA ILE A 306 -29.59 13.66 14.50
C ILE A 306 -30.42 13.01 15.61
N ALA A 307 -31.02 13.78 16.52
CA ALA A 307 -31.92 13.26 17.56
C ALA A 307 -33.13 12.53 16.95
N ARG A 308 -33.78 13.10 15.92
CA ARG A 308 -34.90 12.45 15.21
C ARG A 308 -34.49 11.13 14.54
N ARG A 309 -33.33 11.09 13.86
CA ARG A 309 -32.76 9.87 13.25
C ARG A 309 -32.45 8.79 14.28
N ASN A 310 -32.12 9.21 15.50
CA ASN A 310 -31.91 8.34 16.65
C ASN A 310 -33.22 7.92 17.34
N TYR A 311 -34.38 8.34 16.83
CA TYR A 311 -35.72 8.14 17.39
C TYR A 311 -35.92 8.77 18.78
N ASP A 312 -35.11 9.77 19.12
CA ASP A 312 -35.19 10.49 20.39
C ASP A 312 -36.02 11.76 20.25
N SER A 313 -37.34 11.58 20.30
CA SER A 313 -38.30 12.69 20.19
C SER A 313 -38.28 13.62 21.41
N SER A 314 -37.83 13.13 22.57
CA SER A 314 -37.68 13.92 23.80
C SER A 314 -36.56 14.93 23.62
N LEU A 315 -35.37 14.45 23.27
CA LEU A 315 -34.20 15.28 23.03
C LEU A 315 -34.40 16.23 21.86
N ALA A 316 -35.02 15.80 20.77
CA ALA A 316 -35.30 16.68 19.62
C ALA A 316 -36.19 17.89 20.03
N LYS A 317 -37.24 17.66 20.82
CA LYS A 317 -38.09 18.74 21.35
C LYS A 317 -37.32 19.64 22.32
N PHE A 318 -36.52 19.03 23.19
CA PHE A 318 -35.68 19.76 24.14
C PHE A 318 -34.69 20.69 23.43
N LEU A 319 -34.00 20.20 22.39
CA LEU A 319 -33.05 20.98 21.59
C LEU A 319 -33.73 22.16 20.87
N LEU A 320 -34.92 21.94 20.30
CA LEU A 320 -35.72 23.02 19.69
C LEU A 320 -36.09 24.10 20.71
N LEU A 321 -36.48 23.71 21.92
CA LEU A 321 -36.77 24.65 23.01
C LEU A 321 -35.54 25.47 23.42
N HIS A 322 -34.33 24.94 23.22
CA HIS A 322 -33.05 25.60 23.48
C HIS A 322 -32.46 26.28 22.22
N GLY A 323 -33.29 26.55 21.20
CA GLY A 323 -32.91 27.36 20.04
C GLY A 323 -32.17 26.63 18.93
N ALA A 324 -32.09 25.29 18.97
CA ALA A 324 -31.54 24.52 17.86
C ALA A 324 -32.40 24.70 16.59
N ARG A 325 -31.75 24.77 15.42
CA ARG A 325 -32.45 24.92 14.14
C ARG A 325 -33.16 23.62 13.75
N GLU A 326 -34.36 23.75 13.20
CA GLU A 326 -35.14 22.60 12.70
C GLU A 326 -34.59 22.07 11.37
N ASP A 327 -34.23 22.99 10.46
CA ASP A 327 -33.62 22.69 9.16
C ASP A 327 -32.17 23.17 9.15
N PHE A 328 -31.22 22.24 9.30
CA PHE A 328 -29.80 22.52 9.12
C PHE A 328 -29.40 22.25 7.66
N HIS A 329 -29.05 23.30 6.93
CA HIS A 329 -28.37 23.16 5.65
C HIS A 329 -26.88 23.12 5.90
N SER A 330 -26.23 21.98 5.65
CA SER A 330 -24.77 21.95 5.58
C SER A 330 -24.30 23.02 4.58
N PRO A 331 -23.16 23.69 4.83
CA PRO A 331 -22.55 24.54 3.82
C PRO A 331 -22.51 23.78 2.51
N ALA A 332 -22.96 24.39 1.41
CA ALA A 332 -22.89 23.77 0.10
C ALA A 332 -21.42 23.48 -0.20
N GLU A 333 -20.98 22.25 0.05
CA GLU A 333 -19.76 21.76 -0.54
C GLU A 333 -20.03 21.73 -2.04
N ASP A 334 -19.27 22.54 -2.79
CA ASP A 334 -19.26 22.55 -4.26
C ASP A 334 -18.66 21.23 -4.78
N TRP A 335 -19.26 20.11 -4.41
CA TRP A 335 -18.87 18.78 -4.84
C TRP A 335 -19.63 18.41 -6.11
N LYS A 336 -18.91 17.85 -7.08
CA LYS A 336 -19.46 17.31 -8.32
C LYS A 336 -18.89 15.92 -8.57
N PRO A 337 -19.71 14.98 -9.07
CA PRO A 337 -19.23 13.65 -9.43
C PRO A 337 -18.21 13.73 -10.58
N GLN A 338 -17.23 12.84 -10.57
CA GLN A 338 -16.32 12.65 -11.70
C GLN A 338 -16.88 11.63 -12.69
N SER A 339 -17.57 10.61 -12.18
CA SER A 339 -18.24 9.61 -13.01
C SER A 339 -19.40 10.19 -13.81
N SER A 340 -19.47 9.81 -15.10
CA SER A 340 -20.58 10.18 -15.98
C SER A 340 -21.77 9.23 -15.84
N ARG A 341 -21.52 7.92 -15.72
CA ARG A 341 -22.57 6.90 -15.54
C ARG A 341 -23.21 6.97 -14.15
N TRP A 342 -22.41 7.17 -13.11
CA TRP A 342 -22.86 7.04 -11.72
C TRP A 342 -23.19 8.37 -11.04
N GLY A 343 -23.02 9.50 -11.75
CA GLY A 343 -23.05 10.83 -11.16
C GLY A 343 -24.34 11.18 -10.41
N GLU A 344 -25.52 10.87 -10.97
CA GLU A 344 -26.80 11.17 -10.32
C GLU A 344 -26.98 10.40 -9.00
N ALA A 345 -26.66 9.11 -9.00
CA ALA A 345 -26.72 8.27 -7.81
C ALA A 345 -25.69 8.72 -6.76
N LEU A 346 -24.48 9.12 -7.18
CA LEU A 346 -23.46 9.66 -6.30
C LEU A 346 -23.86 11.01 -5.71
N GLU A 347 -24.46 11.92 -6.47
CA GLU A 347 -25.00 13.18 -5.95
C GLU A 347 -26.11 12.95 -4.92
N HIS A 348 -26.95 11.95 -5.15
CA HIS A 348 -27.94 11.55 -4.16
C HIS A 348 -27.26 10.98 -2.89
N LEU A 349 -26.35 10.02 -3.02
CA LEU A 349 -25.61 9.41 -1.92
C LEU A 349 -24.77 10.44 -1.12
N HIS A 350 -24.18 11.41 -1.81
CA HIS A 350 -23.42 12.50 -1.22
C HIS A 350 -24.29 13.37 -0.32
N ARG A 351 -25.51 13.71 -0.77
CA ARG A 351 -26.45 14.56 -0.02
C ARG A 351 -27.10 13.87 1.17
N ILE A 352 -27.46 12.58 1.05
CA ILE A 352 -28.16 11.89 2.13
C ILE A 352 -27.23 11.62 3.32
N TYR A 353 -27.80 11.62 4.52
CA TYR A 353 -27.07 11.20 5.71
C TYR A 353 -26.85 9.68 5.68
N ARG A 354 -25.61 9.25 5.96
CA ARG A 354 -25.24 7.86 6.18
C ARG A 354 -24.26 7.77 7.34
N PRO A 355 -24.38 6.78 8.23
CA PRO A 355 -23.36 6.54 9.25
C PRO A 355 -22.05 6.14 8.57
N MET A 356 -20.95 6.75 9.01
CA MET A 356 -19.61 6.40 8.53
C MET A 356 -19.17 5.04 9.08
N ILE A 357 -18.57 4.23 8.22
CA ILE A 357 -17.85 3.02 8.59
C ILE A 357 -16.37 3.34 8.46
N GLY A 358 -15.71 3.73 9.56
CA GLY A 358 -14.34 4.24 9.49
C GLY A 358 -14.28 5.45 8.55
N LYS A 359 -13.55 5.33 7.44
CA LYS A 359 -13.44 6.36 6.40
C LYS A 359 -14.47 6.24 5.26
N LEU A 360 -15.31 5.21 5.30
CA LEU A 360 -16.26 4.89 4.24
C LEU A 360 -17.68 5.42 4.54
N LYS A 361 -18.25 6.16 3.58
CA LYS A 361 -19.69 6.46 3.47
C LYS A 361 -20.30 5.56 2.42
N ILE A 362 -21.31 4.76 2.78
CA ILE A 362 -21.96 3.83 1.86
C ILE A 362 -23.42 3.60 2.23
N PHE A 363 -24.24 3.22 1.24
CA PHE A 363 -25.55 2.66 1.45
C PHE A 363 -25.72 1.38 0.61
N ILE A 364 -25.86 0.25 1.30
CA ILE A 364 -26.20 -1.04 0.69
C ILE A 364 -27.70 -1.02 0.36
N ASP A 365 -28.00 -0.60 -0.87
CA ASP A 365 -29.34 -0.49 -1.45
C ASP A 365 -29.24 -0.74 -2.97
N GLU A 366 -30.33 -1.19 -3.60
CA GLU A 366 -30.37 -1.42 -5.06
C GLU A 366 -30.09 -0.16 -5.85
N GLU A 367 -30.48 1.03 -5.34
CA GLU A 367 -30.23 2.31 -6.02
C GLU A 367 -28.73 2.59 -6.23
N TYR A 368 -27.86 2.07 -5.36
CA TYR A 368 -26.42 2.30 -5.40
C TYR A 368 -25.63 1.06 -5.77
N LYS A 369 -26.29 -0.04 -6.16
CA LYS A 369 -25.63 -1.29 -6.52
C LYS A 369 -25.12 -1.22 -7.96
N ILE A 370 -23.84 -1.55 -8.14
CA ILE A 370 -23.18 -1.65 -9.44
C ILE A 370 -23.33 -3.05 -10.02
N ALA A 371 -23.09 -4.08 -9.19
CA ALA A 371 -23.16 -5.48 -9.60
C ALA A 371 -23.40 -6.41 -8.39
N ASP A 372 -24.00 -7.57 -8.62
CA ASP A 372 -24.07 -8.64 -7.63
C ASP A 372 -22.75 -9.44 -7.61
N THR A 373 -22.37 -9.95 -6.42
CA THR A 373 -21.19 -10.82 -6.25
C THR A 373 -21.56 -12.07 -5.45
N SER A 374 -20.63 -13.04 -5.39
CA SER A 374 -20.80 -14.26 -4.59
C SER A 374 -21.03 -13.99 -3.10
N GLU A 375 -20.53 -12.87 -2.57
CA GLU A 375 -20.61 -12.48 -1.15
C GLU A 375 -21.24 -11.10 -0.94
N GLY A 376 -22.23 -10.75 -1.77
CA GLY A 376 -23.03 -9.55 -1.61
C GLY A 376 -23.15 -8.76 -2.90
N GLY A 377 -22.27 -7.78 -3.10
CA GLY A 377 -22.28 -6.95 -4.30
C GLY A 377 -21.15 -5.93 -4.32
N VAL A 378 -21.10 -5.19 -5.43
CA VAL A 378 -20.31 -3.98 -5.59
C VAL A 378 -21.26 -2.78 -5.54
N TYR A 379 -20.94 -1.77 -4.74
CA TYR A 379 -21.80 -0.61 -4.49
C TYR A 379 -21.03 0.71 -4.66
N LEU A 380 -21.75 1.79 -4.92
CA LEU A 380 -21.18 3.15 -4.86
C LEU A 380 -20.90 3.55 -3.41
N GLY A 381 -19.81 4.28 -3.20
CA GLY A 381 -19.45 4.82 -1.88
C GLY A 381 -18.49 6.00 -1.97
N PHE A 382 -18.20 6.58 -0.81
CA PHE A 382 -17.15 7.58 -0.65
C PHE A 382 -16.12 7.12 0.38
N TYR A 383 -14.85 7.04 0.00
CA TYR A 383 -13.75 6.72 0.90
C TYR A 383 -12.82 7.93 1.01
N GLU A 384 -12.66 8.49 2.22
CA GLU A 384 -11.94 9.77 2.42
C GLU A 384 -12.45 10.91 1.51
N GLY A 385 -13.76 10.92 1.23
CA GLY A 385 -14.42 11.90 0.36
C GLY A 385 -14.29 11.64 -1.14
N GLN A 386 -13.56 10.59 -1.58
CA GLN A 386 -13.43 10.21 -2.98
C GLN A 386 -14.49 9.20 -3.39
N GLU A 387 -15.07 9.34 -4.59
CA GLU A 387 -16.00 8.35 -5.15
C GLU A 387 -15.27 7.01 -5.40
N VAL A 388 -15.88 5.91 -4.96
CA VAL A 388 -15.29 4.57 -5.03
C VAL A 388 -16.34 3.51 -5.37
N ALA A 389 -15.88 2.42 -5.99
CA ALA A 389 -16.60 1.16 -6.02
C ALA A 389 -16.25 0.36 -4.76
N VAL A 390 -17.25 -0.18 -4.07
CA VAL A 390 -17.07 -0.89 -2.80
C VAL A 390 -17.51 -2.34 -2.97
N LYS A 391 -16.53 -3.24 -3.04
CA LYS A 391 -16.77 -4.69 -3.09
C LYS A 391 -16.91 -5.24 -1.67
N ARG A 392 -18.02 -5.91 -1.40
CA ARG A 392 -18.32 -6.46 -0.07
C ARG A 392 -18.01 -7.95 0.00
N PHE A 393 -17.48 -8.37 1.15
CA PHE A 393 -17.24 -9.77 1.54
C PHE A 393 -17.73 -10.02 2.98
N TYR A 394 -17.91 -11.29 3.33
CA TYR A 394 -18.02 -11.67 4.74
C TYR A 394 -16.67 -11.53 5.43
N GLU A 395 -16.66 -11.07 6.68
CA GLU A 395 -15.44 -10.95 7.46
C GLU A 395 -14.82 -12.34 7.70
N GLY A 396 -13.53 -12.49 7.39
CA GLY A 396 -12.84 -13.78 7.45
C GLY A 396 -12.99 -14.66 6.19
N SER A 397 -13.72 -14.22 5.16
CA SER A 397 -13.78 -14.92 3.86
C SER A 397 -12.41 -15.07 3.24
N THR A 398 -12.14 -16.26 2.68
CA THR A 398 -10.93 -16.53 1.90
C THR A 398 -10.84 -15.68 0.64
N HIS A 399 -11.98 -15.38 -0.01
CA HIS A 399 -12.08 -14.51 -1.17
C HIS A 399 -11.68 -13.06 -0.81
N GLY A 400 -12.26 -12.53 0.28
CA GLY A 400 -11.90 -11.19 0.76
C GLY A 400 -10.44 -11.05 1.18
N GLN A 401 -9.88 -12.10 1.81
CA GLN A 401 -8.45 -12.13 2.17
C GLN A 401 -7.54 -12.15 0.94
N LYS A 402 -7.88 -12.94 -0.09
CA LYS A 402 -7.13 -12.98 -1.36
C LYS A 402 -7.17 -11.64 -2.07
N GLU A 403 -8.36 -11.04 -2.20
CA GLU A 403 -8.58 -9.73 -2.82
C GLU A 403 -7.68 -8.66 -2.15
N VAL A 404 -7.80 -8.51 -0.82
CA VAL A 404 -7.03 -7.51 -0.08
C VAL A 404 -5.53 -7.80 -0.13
N SER A 405 -5.11 -9.07 -0.01
CA SER A 405 -3.69 -9.44 -0.03
C SER A 405 -3.02 -9.14 -1.37
N CYS A 406 -3.72 -9.37 -2.48
CA CYS A 406 -3.25 -9.05 -3.82
C CYS A 406 -3.13 -7.53 -3.99
N LEU A 407 -4.22 -6.80 -3.73
CA LEU A 407 -4.31 -5.35 -3.87
C LEU A 407 -3.30 -4.56 -3.00
N GLN A 408 -3.03 -5.04 -1.78
CA GLN A 408 -2.01 -4.44 -0.92
C GLN A 408 -0.60 -4.58 -1.50
N SER A 409 -0.34 -5.69 -2.20
CA SER A 409 0.95 -6.02 -2.79
C SER A 409 1.14 -5.37 -4.16
N SER A 410 0.08 -4.85 -4.77
CA SER A 410 0.05 -4.32 -6.13
C SER A 410 -0.20 -2.81 -6.25
N ARG A 411 -0.16 -2.06 -5.13
CA ARG A 411 -0.43 -0.60 -5.07
C ARG A 411 0.40 0.28 -6.02
N ALA A 412 1.56 -0.19 -6.48
CA ALA A 412 2.43 0.56 -7.37
C ALA A 412 2.09 0.38 -8.86
N ASN A 413 1.21 -0.58 -9.20
CA ASN A 413 0.83 -0.90 -10.57
C ASN A 413 -0.32 0.01 -11.03
N SER A 414 -0.08 0.81 -12.07
CA SER A 414 -1.07 1.74 -12.62
C SER A 414 -2.13 1.08 -13.50
N ASP A 415 -1.88 -0.14 -13.96
CA ASP A 415 -2.77 -0.89 -14.87
C ASP A 415 -3.71 -1.86 -14.11
N LEU A 416 -3.65 -1.89 -12.78
CA LEU A 416 -4.66 -2.53 -11.93
C LEU A 416 -5.62 -1.49 -11.36
N VAL A 417 -6.82 -1.93 -10.98
CA VAL A 417 -7.77 -1.06 -10.27
C VAL A 417 -7.14 -0.56 -8.97
N THR A 418 -7.20 0.76 -8.77
CA THR A 418 -6.55 1.40 -7.62
C THR A 418 -7.24 1.00 -6.33
N PHE A 419 -6.46 0.52 -5.35
CA PHE A 419 -6.93 0.18 -4.01
C PHE A 419 -6.79 1.36 -3.05
N TYR A 420 -7.92 1.92 -2.61
CA TYR A 420 -7.93 3.04 -1.66
C TYR A 420 -7.74 2.55 -0.22
N GLY A 421 -8.41 1.46 0.14
CA GLY A 421 -8.38 0.92 1.49
C GLY A 421 -9.53 -0.04 1.75
N SER A 422 -9.62 -0.53 2.98
CA SER A 422 -10.68 -1.42 3.41
C SER A 422 -11.15 -1.09 4.81
N GLU A 423 -12.42 -1.37 5.09
CA GLU A 423 -13.02 -1.20 6.42
C GLU A 423 -13.71 -2.49 6.84
N SER A 424 -13.70 -2.80 8.14
CA SER A 424 -14.40 -3.95 8.71
C SER A 424 -15.50 -3.46 9.64
N HIS A 425 -16.73 -3.93 9.44
CA HIS A 425 -17.86 -3.56 10.27
C HIS A 425 -18.99 -4.59 10.22
N LYS A 426 -19.44 -5.04 11.40
CA LYS A 426 -20.54 -6.00 11.58
C LYS A 426 -20.36 -7.24 10.70
N ASP A 427 -19.25 -7.95 10.89
CA ASP A 427 -18.93 -9.21 10.19
C ASP A 427 -18.86 -9.07 8.66
N CYS A 428 -18.62 -7.85 8.16
CA CYS A 428 -18.45 -7.56 6.75
C CYS A 428 -17.12 -6.83 6.52
N LEU A 429 -16.45 -7.19 5.43
CA LEU A 429 -15.29 -6.50 4.89
C LEU A 429 -15.72 -5.68 3.67
N TYR A 430 -15.36 -4.40 3.66
CA TYR A 430 -15.64 -3.47 2.57
C TYR A 430 -14.32 -3.07 1.91
N VAL A 431 -14.10 -3.51 0.67
CA VAL A 431 -12.90 -3.21 -0.12
C VAL A 431 -13.21 -2.05 -1.05
N CYS A 432 -12.51 -0.92 -0.88
CA CYS A 432 -12.75 0.32 -1.62
C CYS A 432 -11.76 0.45 -2.78
N LEU A 433 -12.30 0.50 -3.99
CA LEU A 433 -11.59 0.48 -5.28
C LEU A 433 -11.94 1.71 -6.11
N ALA A 434 -11.08 2.05 -7.08
CA ALA A 434 -11.42 3.06 -8.08
C ALA A 434 -12.72 2.72 -8.80
N LEU A 435 -13.58 3.73 -8.91
CA LEU A 435 -14.83 3.64 -9.63
C LEU A 435 -14.58 3.74 -11.13
N CYS A 436 -15.04 2.75 -11.88
CA CYS A 436 -14.95 2.71 -13.34
C CYS A 436 -16.35 2.85 -13.97
N GLU A 437 -16.38 3.21 -15.25
CA GLU A 437 -17.63 3.49 -15.96
C GLU A 437 -18.31 2.22 -16.45
N GLN A 438 -17.54 1.23 -16.91
CA GLN A 438 -18.09 -0.01 -17.48
C GLN A 438 -17.03 -1.11 -17.55
N THR A 439 -17.47 -2.35 -17.74
CA THR A 439 -16.58 -3.46 -18.08
C THR A 439 -16.26 -3.47 -19.58
N LEU A 440 -15.22 -4.20 -19.98
CA LEU A 440 -14.88 -4.42 -21.39
C LEU A 440 -16.02 -5.16 -22.13
N GLU A 441 -16.71 -6.06 -21.45
CA GLU A 441 -17.87 -6.77 -21.99
C GLU A 441 -19.02 -5.81 -22.34
N GLU A 442 -19.41 -4.95 -21.39
CA GLU A 442 -20.43 -3.93 -21.60
C GLU A 442 -20.03 -2.94 -22.72
N HIS A 443 -18.75 -2.60 -22.82
CA HIS A 443 -18.23 -1.72 -23.86
C HIS A 443 -18.35 -2.36 -25.24
N LEU A 444 -17.91 -3.60 -25.40
CA LEU A 444 -17.93 -4.30 -26.69
C LEU A 444 -19.36 -4.64 -27.12
N ASP A 445 -20.26 -4.96 -26.19
CA ASP A 445 -21.67 -5.22 -26.51
C ASP A 445 -22.37 -4.00 -27.14
N LYS A 446 -21.96 -2.77 -26.80
CA LYS A 446 -22.48 -1.54 -27.44
C LYS A 446 -22.01 -1.38 -28.89
N HIS A 447 -20.89 -1.99 -29.26
CA HIS A 447 -20.26 -1.92 -30.59
C HIS A 447 -20.40 -3.23 -31.38
N ARG A 448 -21.14 -4.21 -30.83
CA ARG A 448 -21.38 -5.53 -31.43
C ARG A 448 -22.14 -5.36 -32.75
N GLY A 449 -21.64 -6.00 -33.81
CA GLY A 449 -22.26 -5.96 -35.14
C GLY A 449 -21.92 -4.72 -36.00
N GLU A 450 -21.10 -3.80 -35.51
CA GLU A 450 -20.41 -2.86 -36.39
C GLU A 450 -19.50 -3.67 -37.32
N ALA A 451 -19.63 -3.46 -38.63
CA ALA A 451 -18.77 -4.15 -39.59
C ALA A 451 -17.30 -3.91 -39.20
N VAL A 452 -16.48 -4.97 -39.20
CA VAL A 452 -15.03 -4.83 -39.17
C VAL A 452 -14.66 -4.09 -40.44
N GLY A 453 -14.59 -2.76 -40.37
CA GLY A 453 -14.22 -1.92 -41.49
C GLY A 453 -12.79 -2.22 -41.93
N ASN A 454 -12.38 -1.71 -43.10
CA ASN A 454 -10.98 -1.76 -43.55
C ASN A 454 -10.07 -0.80 -42.74
N GLU A 455 -10.44 -0.50 -41.49
CA GLU A 455 -9.77 0.44 -40.60
C GLU A 455 -9.06 -0.31 -39.47
N GLU A 456 -8.00 0.31 -38.96
CA GLU A 456 -7.18 -0.27 -37.92
C GLU A 456 -7.90 -0.25 -36.57
N ASP A 457 -8.01 -1.41 -35.89
CA ASP A 457 -8.60 -1.50 -34.56
C ASP A 457 -7.61 -1.05 -33.48
N GLU A 458 -7.48 0.27 -33.33
CA GLU A 458 -6.62 0.89 -32.32
C GLU A 458 -7.09 0.58 -30.90
N PHE A 459 -8.40 0.48 -30.68
CA PHE A 459 -8.98 0.14 -29.39
C PHE A 459 -8.53 -1.25 -28.93
N ALA A 460 -8.66 -2.27 -29.78
CA ALA A 460 -8.23 -3.63 -29.46
C ALA A 460 -6.74 -3.68 -29.08
N ARG A 461 -5.88 -2.98 -29.82
CA ARG A 461 -4.45 -2.89 -29.49
C ARG A 461 -4.22 -2.22 -28.14
N HIS A 462 -4.88 -1.10 -27.86
CA HIS A 462 -4.70 -0.35 -26.62
C HIS A 462 -5.16 -1.16 -25.40
N VAL A 463 -6.37 -1.71 -25.43
CA VAL A 463 -6.94 -2.51 -24.34
C VAL A 463 -6.06 -3.72 -24.04
N LEU A 464 -5.72 -4.50 -25.06
CA LEU A 464 -4.89 -5.69 -24.86
C LEU A 464 -3.48 -5.32 -24.41
N PHE A 465 -2.91 -4.19 -24.86
CA PHE A 465 -1.60 -3.76 -24.37
C PHE A 465 -1.65 -3.47 -22.86
N SER A 466 -2.64 -2.72 -22.40
CA SER A 466 -2.84 -2.44 -20.97
C SER A 466 -3.08 -3.70 -20.16
N VAL A 467 -3.90 -4.64 -20.65
CA VAL A 467 -4.15 -5.92 -19.95
C VAL A 467 -2.89 -6.79 -19.90
N PHE A 468 -2.11 -6.86 -20.97
CA PHE A 468 -0.85 -7.62 -20.95
C PHE A 468 0.15 -7.02 -19.96
N LYS A 469 0.25 -5.69 -19.93
CA LYS A 469 1.10 -4.98 -18.96
C LYS A 469 0.63 -5.21 -17.52
N ALA A 470 -0.68 -5.14 -17.28
CA ALA A 470 -1.28 -5.45 -15.98
C ALA A 470 -0.94 -6.87 -15.50
N VAL A 471 -1.13 -7.88 -16.36
CA VAL A 471 -0.86 -9.29 -16.03
C VAL A 471 0.65 -9.53 -15.85
N GLU A 472 1.49 -8.94 -16.70
CA GLU A 472 2.95 -9.02 -16.58
C GLU A 472 3.42 -8.46 -15.23
N GLU A 473 3.00 -7.26 -14.87
CA GLU A 473 3.37 -6.63 -13.60
C GLU A 473 2.79 -7.39 -12.40
N LEU A 474 1.59 -7.97 -12.52
CA LEU A 474 1.00 -8.84 -11.51
C LEU A 474 1.90 -10.07 -11.25
N HIS A 475 2.36 -10.72 -12.32
CA HIS A 475 3.21 -11.91 -12.23
C HIS A 475 4.63 -11.59 -11.74
N LEU A 476 5.25 -10.55 -12.29
CA LEU A 476 6.67 -10.25 -12.10
C LEU A 476 6.96 -9.39 -10.87
N LEU A 477 6.15 -8.35 -10.64
CA LEU A 477 6.38 -7.38 -9.56
C LEU A 477 5.58 -7.72 -8.31
N CYS A 478 4.31 -8.10 -8.48
CA CYS A 478 3.44 -8.39 -7.35
C CYS A 478 3.61 -9.83 -6.84
N GLY A 479 3.98 -10.77 -7.74
CA GLY A 479 4.14 -12.18 -7.42
C GLY A 479 2.80 -12.90 -7.23
N TYR A 480 1.78 -12.50 -7.98
CA TYR A 480 0.45 -13.10 -7.98
C TYR A 480 0.07 -13.58 -9.37
N THR A 481 -0.84 -14.54 -9.45
CA THR A 481 -1.60 -14.88 -10.66
C THR A 481 -3.07 -14.51 -10.44
N HIS A 482 -3.76 -14.12 -11.51
CA HIS A 482 -5.13 -13.62 -11.44
C HIS A 482 -6.15 -14.75 -11.32
N GLN A 483 -5.99 -15.81 -12.12
CA GLN A 483 -6.81 -17.02 -12.15
C GLN A 483 -8.28 -16.83 -12.57
N ASP A 484 -8.65 -15.64 -13.05
CA ASP A 484 -10.02 -15.32 -13.48
C ASP A 484 -10.03 -14.21 -14.54
N LEU A 485 -9.10 -14.25 -15.49
CA LEU A 485 -9.05 -13.28 -16.57
C LEU A 485 -10.26 -13.48 -17.50
N HIS A 486 -11.16 -12.51 -17.51
CA HIS A 486 -12.30 -12.47 -18.41
C HIS A 486 -12.75 -11.03 -18.67
N PRO A 487 -13.56 -10.77 -19.71
CA PRO A 487 -13.98 -9.42 -20.10
C PRO A 487 -14.66 -8.60 -18.98
N GLY A 488 -15.52 -9.22 -18.18
CA GLY A 488 -16.13 -8.59 -16.99
C GLY A 488 -15.15 -8.06 -15.92
N ASN A 489 -13.94 -8.60 -15.83
CA ASN A 489 -12.92 -8.20 -14.86
C ASN A 489 -11.96 -7.12 -15.39
N ILE A 490 -12.19 -6.65 -16.62
CA ILE A 490 -11.43 -5.57 -17.23
C ILE A 490 -12.32 -4.34 -17.24
N LEU A 491 -11.89 -3.31 -16.52
CA LEU A 491 -12.67 -2.12 -16.29
C LEU A 491 -12.14 -0.97 -17.16
N ILE A 492 -13.04 -0.10 -17.59
CA ILE A 492 -12.74 1.10 -18.37
C ILE A 492 -13.20 2.32 -17.57
N ASP A 493 -12.28 3.23 -17.28
CA ASP A 493 -12.58 4.46 -16.54
C ASP A 493 -13.14 5.58 -17.44
N SER A 494 -13.45 6.73 -16.84
CA SER A 494 -14.00 7.90 -17.54
C SER A 494 -13.04 8.56 -18.54
N LYS A 495 -11.76 8.19 -18.52
CA LYS A 495 -10.71 8.62 -19.46
C LYS A 495 -10.38 7.54 -20.49
N ASN A 496 -11.17 6.47 -20.56
CA ASN A 496 -10.93 5.27 -21.37
C ASN A 496 -9.63 4.52 -21.00
N ALA A 497 -9.08 4.75 -19.82
CA ALA A 497 -7.97 3.93 -19.33
C ALA A 497 -8.51 2.56 -18.91
N VAL A 498 -7.75 1.52 -19.26
CA VAL A 498 -8.10 0.13 -18.99
C VAL A 498 -7.34 -0.34 -17.76
N CYS A 499 -8.05 -0.95 -16.81
CA CYS A 499 -7.45 -1.57 -15.65
C CYS A 499 -8.00 -2.96 -15.37
N LEU A 500 -7.17 -3.80 -14.77
CA LEU A 500 -7.53 -5.15 -14.36
C LEU A 500 -8.06 -5.14 -12.91
N ALA A 501 -9.16 -5.84 -12.66
CA ALA A 501 -9.85 -5.88 -11.37
C ALA A 501 -10.28 -7.31 -10.99
N ASP A 502 -10.87 -7.44 -9.80
CA ASP A 502 -11.39 -8.69 -9.25
C ASP A 502 -10.31 -9.76 -8.94
N PHE A 503 -9.67 -9.60 -7.78
CA PHE A 503 -8.56 -10.46 -7.37
C PHE A 503 -8.94 -11.48 -6.30
N ASP A 504 -10.22 -11.74 -6.07
CA ASP A 504 -10.66 -12.63 -5.00
C ASP A 504 -10.33 -14.11 -5.24
N LYS A 505 -10.08 -14.50 -6.49
CA LYS A 505 -9.56 -15.82 -6.88
C LYS A 505 -8.04 -15.88 -6.99
N SER A 506 -7.35 -14.74 -6.87
CA SER A 506 -5.90 -14.66 -7.07
C SER A 506 -5.12 -15.63 -6.18
N ILE A 507 -3.95 -16.03 -6.67
CA ILE A 507 -3.04 -16.94 -5.97
C ILE A 507 -1.68 -16.25 -5.87
N LYS A 508 -1.10 -16.26 -4.68
CA LYS A 508 0.29 -15.84 -4.49
C LYS A 508 1.19 -16.91 -5.08
N TRP A 509 1.94 -16.55 -6.11
CA TRP A 509 2.66 -17.51 -6.93
C TRP A 509 3.73 -18.24 -6.12
N GLY A 510 3.56 -19.56 -5.99
CA GLY A 510 4.45 -20.44 -5.23
C GLY A 510 5.62 -20.99 -6.05
N GLY A 511 5.70 -20.67 -7.35
CA GLY A 511 6.69 -21.21 -8.29
C GLY A 511 6.15 -22.26 -9.26
N GLU A 512 4.87 -22.64 -9.16
CA GLU A 512 4.24 -23.60 -10.06
C GLU A 512 3.97 -22.98 -11.44
N PRO A 513 4.45 -23.58 -12.55
CA PRO A 513 4.25 -23.02 -13.89
C PRO A 513 2.78 -23.05 -14.35
N GLN A 514 1.96 -23.95 -13.79
CA GLN A 514 0.58 -24.16 -14.23
C GLN A 514 -0.35 -22.96 -13.92
N GLU A 515 -0.09 -22.26 -12.82
CA GLU A 515 -0.87 -21.07 -12.43
C GLU A 515 -0.70 -19.96 -13.47
N ILE A 516 0.54 -19.71 -13.91
CA ILE A 516 0.82 -18.72 -14.97
C ILE A 516 0.24 -19.19 -16.30
N LYS A 517 0.38 -20.48 -16.67
CA LYS A 517 -0.21 -21.01 -17.91
C LYS A 517 -1.72 -20.78 -17.98
N THR A 518 -2.43 -20.92 -16.87
CA THR A 518 -3.88 -20.67 -16.80
C THR A 518 -4.21 -19.23 -17.14
N ASP A 519 -3.45 -18.26 -16.61
CA ASP A 519 -3.60 -16.85 -16.96
C ASP A 519 -3.26 -16.60 -18.45
N LEU A 520 -2.19 -17.21 -18.97
CA LEU A 520 -1.79 -17.05 -20.38
C LEU A 520 -2.82 -17.63 -21.36
N GLU A 521 -3.42 -18.77 -21.04
CA GLU A 521 -4.50 -19.36 -21.82
C GLU A 521 -5.72 -18.44 -21.83
N ALA A 522 -6.15 -17.95 -20.66
CA ALA A 522 -7.25 -16.99 -20.58
C ALA A 522 -6.95 -15.69 -21.34
N LEU A 523 -5.70 -15.21 -21.32
CA LEU A 523 -5.24 -14.07 -22.10
C LEU A 523 -5.33 -14.33 -23.61
N GLY A 524 -5.02 -15.54 -24.08
CA GLY A 524 -5.17 -15.94 -25.48
C GLY A 524 -6.63 -15.94 -25.94
N LEU A 525 -7.55 -16.44 -25.09
CA LEU A 525 -8.99 -16.35 -25.35
C LEU A 525 -9.46 -14.89 -25.40
N LEU A 526 -8.92 -14.05 -24.50
CA LEU A 526 -9.27 -12.63 -24.41
C LEU A 526 -8.82 -11.85 -25.65
N VAL A 527 -7.62 -12.13 -26.18
CA VAL A 527 -7.14 -11.57 -27.44
C VAL A 527 -8.15 -11.82 -28.55
N LEU A 528 -8.60 -13.07 -28.73
CA LEU A 528 -9.59 -13.38 -29.76
C LEU A 528 -10.93 -12.70 -29.52
N TYR A 529 -11.40 -12.68 -28.26
CA TYR A 529 -12.67 -12.04 -27.88
C TYR A 529 -12.68 -10.55 -28.26
N VAL A 530 -11.61 -9.83 -27.93
CA VAL A 530 -11.48 -8.39 -28.23
C VAL A 530 -11.37 -8.13 -29.72
N VAL A 531 -10.52 -8.88 -30.43
CA VAL A 531 -10.34 -8.71 -31.89
C VAL A 531 -11.61 -9.06 -32.67
N LYS A 532 -12.45 -9.97 -32.15
CA LYS A 532 -13.78 -10.27 -32.69
C LYS A 532 -14.87 -9.34 -32.15
N LYS A 533 -14.52 -8.26 -31.44
CA LYS A 533 -15.44 -7.27 -30.87
C LYS A 533 -16.58 -7.90 -30.05
N GLY A 534 -16.30 -8.99 -29.34
CA GLY A 534 -17.29 -9.72 -28.54
C GLY A 534 -18.31 -10.55 -29.34
N ASP A 535 -18.17 -10.68 -30.66
CA ASP A 535 -19.09 -11.45 -31.51
C ASP A 535 -19.22 -12.92 -31.06
N ILE A 536 -18.13 -13.50 -30.55
CA ILE A 536 -18.13 -14.83 -29.95
C ILE A 536 -18.13 -14.66 -28.41
N PRO A 537 -19.16 -15.15 -27.70
CA PRO A 537 -19.20 -15.07 -26.24
C PRO A 537 -17.97 -15.73 -25.59
N PHE A 538 -17.41 -15.09 -24.56
CA PHE A 538 -16.18 -15.57 -23.90
C PHE A 538 -16.33 -16.98 -23.33
N GLU A 539 -17.49 -17.29 -22.73
CA GLU A 539 -17.79 -18.64 -22.23
C GLU A 539 -17.85 -19.69 -23.34
N THR A 540 -18.24 -19.30 -24.56
CA THR A 540 -18.17 -20.22 -25.72
C THR A 540 -16.72 -20.48 -26.11
N LEU A 541 -15.84 -19.47 -26.06
CA LEU A 541 -14.42 -19.64 -26.35
C LEU A 541 -13.74 -20.59 -25.36
N LYS A 542 -14.10 -20.55 -24.07
CA LYS A 542 -13.58 -21.48 -23.04
C LYS A 542 -13.89 -22.96 -23.32
N THR A 543 -14.94 -23.25 -24.10
CA THR A 543 -15.30 -24.64 -24.47
C THR A 543 -14.55 -25.19 -25.68
N LYS A 544 -13.82 -24.33 -26.40
CA LYS A 544 -13.10 -24.68 -27.63
C LYS A 544 -11.70 -25.20 -27.31
N SER A 545 -11.15 -26.03 -28.19
CA SER A 545 -9.73 -26.40 -28.09
C SER A 545 -8.84 -25.22 -28.48
N ASN A 546 -7.60 -25.24 -28.01
CA ASN A 546 -6.61 -24.20 -28.34
C ASN A 546 -6.40 -24.08 -29.86
N GLU A 547 -6.42 -25.18 -30.60
CA GLU A 547 -6.33 -25.19 -32.06
C GLU A 547 -7.55 -24.55 -32.73
N GLU A 548 -8.76 -24.80 -32.22
CA GLU A 548 -9.97 -24.17 -32.75
C GLU A 548 -9.92 -22.64 -32.53
N VAL A 549 -9.45 -22.20 -31.36
CA VAL A 549 -9.30 -20.77 -31.06
C VAL A 549 -8.28 -20.13 -32.00
N ILE A 550 -7.12 -20.76 -32.19
CA ILE A 550 -6.09 -20.28 -33.13
C ILE A 550 -6.67 -20.15 -34.55
N GLN A 551 -7.43 -21.14 -35.02
CA GLN A 551 -8.05 -21.14 -36.36
C GLN A 551 -9.11 -20.05 -36.56
N LEU A 552 -9.72 -19.55 -35.48
CA LEU A 552 -10.72 -18.47 -35.53
C LEU A 552 -10.08 -17.07 -35.65
N SER A 553 -8.76 -16.95 -35.48
CA SER A 553 -8.02 -15.70 -35.61
C SER A 553 -8.22 -15.06 -36.99
N PRO A 554 -8.57 -13.77 -37.08
CA PRO A 554 -8.85 -13.12 -38.37
C PRO A 554 -7.60 -12.77 -39.18
N ASP A 555 -6.43 -12.70 -38.55
CA ASP A 555 -5.16 -12.30 -39.14
C ASP A 555 -3.98 -13.09 -38.55
N GLU A 556 -2.85 -13.05 -39.25
CA GLU A 556 -1.64 -13.79 -38.88
C GLU A 556 -0.99 -13.25 -37.60
N GLU A 557 -1.11 -11.96 -37.32
CA GLU A 557 -0.59 -11.38 -36.07
C GLU A 557 -1.35 -11.88 -34.84
N THR A 558 -2.68 -11.89 -34.90
CA THR A 558 -3.54 -12.45 -33.86
C THR A 558 -3.28 -13.95 -33.68
N CYS A 559 -3.22 -14.70 -34.79
CA CYS A 559 -2.93 -16.13 -34.80
C CYS A 559 -1.59 -16.45 -34.12
N ASN A 560 -0.53 -15.74 -34.49
CA ASN A 560 0.81 -15.95 -33.94
C ASN A 560 0.90 -15.58 -32.46
N LEU A 561 0.25 -14.48 -32.05
CA LEU A 561 0.23 -14.07 -30.64
C LEU A 561 -0.48 -15.11 -29.76
N ILE A 562 -1.67 -15.56 -30.15
CA ILE A 562 -2.43 -16.57 -29.41
C ILE A 562 -1.66 -17.89 -29.36
N HIS A 563 -1.04 -18.30 -30.46
CA HIS A 563 -0.19 -19.49 -30.48
C HIS A 563 0.96 -19.39 -29.46
N HIS A 564 1.61 -18.23 -29.34
CA HIS A 564 2.65 -18.02 -28.33
C HIS A 564 2.10 -18.07 -26.90
N LEU A 565 0.89 -17.57 -26.65
CA LEU A 565 0.26 -17.63 -25.32
C LEU A 565 -0.10 -19.05 -24.89
N PHE A 566 -0.59 -19.88 -25.81
CA PHE A 566 -0.91 -21.28 -25.53
C PHE A 566 0.31 -22.19 -25.45
N ASN A 567 1.44 -21.78 -26.03
CA ASN A 567 2.67 -22.56 -26.04
C ASN A 567 3.81 -21.77 -25.40
N PRO A 568 3.72 -21.43 -24.10
CA PRO A 568 4.81 -20.77 -23.41
C PRO A 568 6.00 -21.74 -23.31
N GLY A 569 7.19 -21.25 -23.62
CA GLY A 569 8.42 -22.04 -23.54
C GLY A 569 8.78 -22.42 -22.10
N GLU A 570 10.02 -22.87 -21.87
CA GLU A 570 10.47 -23.29 -20.53
C GLU A 570 10.46 -22.15 -19.50
N ASN A 571 10.71 -20.90 -19.94
CA ASN A 571 10.72 -19.72 -19.07
C ASN A 571 9.34 -19.01 -19.06
N VAL A 572 8.34 -19.69 -18.48
CA VAL A 572 6.95 -19.21 -18.43
C VAL A 572 6.82 -17.86 -17.70
N LYS A 573 7.68 -17.61 -16.70
CA LYS A 573 7.62 -16.40 -15.86
C LYS A 573 7.85 -15.12 -16.66
N GLU A 574 8.85 -15.12 -17.54
CA GLU A 574 9.23 -13.94 -18.35
C GLU A 574 8.57 -13.95 -19.74
N HIS A 575 7.62 -14.87 -19.97
CA HIS A 575 7.04 -15.10 -21.29
C HIS A 575 6.31 -13.86 -21.82
N LEU A 576 5.60 -13.11 -20.96
CA LEU A 576 4.90 -11.89 -21.34
C LEU A 576 5.83 -10.73 -21.73
N SER A 577 7.04 -10.65 -21.16
CA SER A 577 7.98 -9.55 -21.40
C SER A 577 8.45 -9.44 -22.85
N GLY A 578 8.43 -10.55 -23.59
CA GLY A 578 8.70 -10.55 -25.03
C GLY A 578 7.49 -10.14 -25.87
N LEU A 579 6.27 -10.40 -25.39
CA LEU A 579 5.05 -10.30 -26.19
C LEU A 579 4.51 -8.88 -26.33
N LEU A 580 4.80 -7.96 -25.41
CA LEU A 580 4.48 -6.53 -25.60
C LEU A 580 5.20 -5.91 -26.81
N GLY A 581 6.29 -6.53 -27.28
CA GLY A 581 6.98 -6.16 -28.52
C GLY A 581 6.47 -6.86 -29.78
N HIS A 582 5.45 -7.71 -29.67
CA HIS A 582 4.91 -8.51 -30.77
C HIS A 582 4.22 -7.64 -31.85
N PRO A 583 4.27 -8.01 -33.15
CA PRO A 583 3.69 -7.21 -34.23
C PRO A 583 2.19 -6.93 -34.14
N PHE A 584 1.45 -7.74 -33.38
CA PHE A 584 0.06 -7.45 -33.01
C PHE A 584 -0.11 -6.03 -32.46
N PHE A 585 0.78 -5.61 -31.55
CA PHE A 585 0.74 -4.28 -30.92
C PHE A 585 1.33 -3.16 -31.78
N TRP A 586 1.93 -3.48 -32.94
CA TRP A 586 2.44 -2.46 -33.85
C TRP A 586 1.30 -1.87 -34.64
N SER A 587 1.25 -0.54 -34.72
CA SER A 587 0.33 0.12 -35.64
C SER A 587 0.63 -0.25 -37.09
N TRP A 588 -0.35 -0.11 -37.98
CA TRP A 588 -0.17 -0.39 -39.41
C TRP A 588 1.00 0.39 -40.02
N GLU A 589 1.14 1.67 -39.67
CA GLU A 589 2.27 2.51 -40.07
C GLU A 589 3.61 1.97 -39.54
N ASN A 590 3.66 1.49 -38.29
CA ASN A 590 4.87 0.92 -37.72
C ASN A 590 5.25 -0.41 -38.39
N ARG A 591 4.27 -1.27 -38.70
CA ARG A 591 4.49 -2.51 -39.49
C ARG A 591 5.08 -2.17 -40.85
N TYR A 592 4.49 -1.19 -41.55
CA TYR A 592 4.97 -0.72 -42.85
C TYR A 592 6.40 -0.18 -42.77
N ARG A 593 6.67 0.69 -41.80
CA ARG A 593 7.97 1.30 -41.58
C ARG A 593 9.05 0.24 -41.33
N THR A 594 8.79 -0.74 -40.47
CA THR A 594 9.74 -1.84 -40.21
C THR A 594 10.08 -2.61 -41.49
N LEU A 595 9.10 -2.95 -42.33
CA LEU A 595 9.36 -3.62 -43.60
C LEU A 595 10.23 -2.76 -44.55
N ARG A 596 9.98 -1.44 -44.59
CA ARG A 596 10.78 -0.49 -45.37
C ARG A 596 12.21 -0.36 -44.83
N ASP A 597 12.38 -0.26 -43.52
CA ASP A 597 13.68 -0.07 -42.87
C ASP A 597 14.58 -1.31 -43.04
N VAL A 598 14.00 -2.51 -42.87
CA VAL A 598 14.69 -3.77 -43.21
C VAL A 598 15.05 -3.78 -44.70
N GLY A 599 14.12 -3.42 -45.59
CA GLY A 599 14.37 -3.28 -47.02
C GLY A 599 15.44 -2.23 -47.40
N ASN A 600 15.75 -1.30 -46.48
CA ASN A 600 16.76 -0.26 -46.65
C ASN A 600 18.17 -0.71 -46.22
N GLU A 601 18.34 -1.91 -45.66
CA GLU A 601 19.65 -2.45 -45.33
C GLU A 601 20.54 -2.54 -46.58
N SER A 602 21.81 -2.13 -46.45
CA SER A 602 22.72 -2.00 -47.60
C SER A 602 22.91 -3.31 -48.35
N ASP A 603 22.90 -4.42 -47.62
CA ASP A 603 23.13 -5.75 -48.16
C ASP A 603 21.94 -6.25 -48.98
N ILE A 604 20.71 -5.89 -48.60
CA ILE A 604 19.49 -6.12 -49.37
C ILE A 604 19.50 -5.26 -50.64
N LYS A 605 19.83 -3.97 -50.52
CA LYS A 605 19.91 -3.04 -51.67
C LYS A 605 20.89 -3.53 -52.74
N MET A 606 22.06 -4.01 -52.31
CA MET A 606 23.14 -4.48 -53.17
C MET A 606 23.04 -5.95 -53.59
N ARG A 607 22.06 -6.71 -53.07
CA ARG A 607 21.89 -8.16 -53.31
C ARG A 607 23.14 -8.96 -52.95
N LYS A 608 23.71 -8.74 -51.77
CA LYS A 608 24.85 -9.53 -51.30
C LYS A 608 24.37 -10.89 -50.82
N CYS A 609 24.48 -11.90 -51.69
CA CYS A 609 23.98 -13.26 -51.44
C CYS A 609 24.54 -13.95 -50.18
N ASN A 610 25.72 -13.55 -49.71
CA ASN A 610 26.38 -14.12 -48.52
C ASN A 610 26.21 -13.26 -47.26
N SER A 611 25.36 -12.23 -47.29
CA SER A 611 25.11 -11.40 -46.11
C SER A 611 24.22 -12.10 -45.10
N ARG A 612 24.44 -11.80 -43.82
CA ARG A 612 23.72 -12.43 -42.71
C ARG A 612 22.21 -12.23 -42.81
N ILE A 613 21.75 -11.00 -43.08
CA ILE A 613 20.32 -10.70 -43.22
C ILE A 613 19.64 -11.43 -44.38
N VAL A 614 20.34 -11.61 -45.51
CA VAL A 614 19.79 -12.33 -46.68
C VAL A 614 19.66 -13.82 -46.36
N GLN A 615 20.61 -14.39 -45.65
CA GLN A 615 20.54 -15.78 -45.19
C GLN A 615 19.42 -16.00 -44.16
N LEU A 616 19.26 -15.08 -43.20
CA LEU A 616 18.19 -15.14 -42.20
C LEU A 616 16.79 -15.07 -42.83
N LEU A 617 16.62 -14.25 -43.87
CA LEU A 617 15.33 -14.06 -44.54
C LEU A 617 15.06 -15.09 -45.65
N GLN A 618 16.00 -15.99 -45.94
CA GLN A 618 15.85 -16.98 -46.99
C GLN A 618 14.75 -17.99 -46.63
N LEU A 619 13.84 -18.23 -47.58
CA LEU A 619 12.79 -19.23 -47.43
C LEU A 619 13.40 -20.64 -47.38
N GLU A 620 12.99 -21.42 -46.39
CA GLU A 620 13.31 -22.84 -46.31
C GLU A 620 12.38 -23.68 -47.21
N MET A 621 12.78 -24.91 -47.54
CA MET A 621 11.97 -25.77 -48.41
C MET A 621 10.58 -26.08 -47.82
N SER A 622 10.45 -26.10 -46.50
CA SER A 622 9.20 -26.25 -45.76
C SER A 622 8.29 -25.01 -45.81
N GLU A 623 8.81 -23.85 -46.24
CA GLU A 623 8.11 -22.55 -46.21
C GLU A 623 7.64 -22.10 -47.60
N CYS A 624 7.60 -23.00 -48.60
CA CYS A 624 7.23 -22.62 -49.97
C CYS A 624 5.73 -22.30 -50.17
N SER A 625 4.89 -22.55 -49.16
CA SER A 625 3.45 -22.20 -49.16
C SER A 625 3.16 -20.75 -48.75
N ARG A 626 4.18 -19.99 -48.33
CA ARG A 626 4.03 -18.58 -47.89
C ARG A 626 3.43 -17.71 -48.98
N SER A 627 2.64 -16.72 -48.58
CA SER A 627 1.91 -15.88 -49.54
C SER A 627 2.84 -15.14 -50.52
N PHE A 628 4.07 -14.84 -50.11
CA PHE A 628 5.06 -14.09 -50.88
C PHE A 628 6.10 -14.96 -51.62
N ALA A 629 5.96 -16.29 -51.64
CA ALA A 629 6.90 -17.18 -52.32
C ALA A 629 7.04 -16.87 -53.83
N GLN A 630 5.96 -16.44 -54.48
CA GLN A 630 5.94 -15.95 -55.87
C GLN A 630 5.38 -14.52 -55.93
N TRP A 631 5.83 -13.63 -55.06
CA TRP A 631 5.23 -12.31 -54.87
C TRP A 631 5.17 -11.44 -56.13
N THR A 632 6.11 -11.59 -57.07
CA THR A 632 6.15 -10.73 -58.27
C THR A 632 4.93 -10.89 -59.18
N SER A 633 4.25 -12.04 -59.15
CA SER A 633 3.00 -12.25 -59.91
C SER A 633 1.74 -11.78 -59.18
N LYS A 634 1.85 -11.41 -57.89
CA LYS A 634 0.75 -10.96 -57.03
C LYS A 634 0.61 -9.43 -56.98
N ILE A 635 1.62 -8.71 -57.44
CA ILE A 635 1.61 -7.25 -57.55
C ILE A 635 0.89 -6.82 -58.84
N ASP A 636 0.18 -5.69 -58.81
CA ASP A 636 -0.40 -5.08 -60.00
C ASP A 636 0.63 -4.96 -61.13
N ASN A 637 0.24 -5.40 -62.34
CA ASN A 637 1.14 -5.51 -63.48
C ASN A 637 1.74 -4.16 -63.88
N TYR A 638 0.96 -3.07 -63.82
CA TYR A 638 1.43 -1.74 -64.17
C TYR A 638 2.43 -1.24 -63.12
N VAL A 639 2.11 -1.39 -61.83
CA VAL A 639 2.99 -1.01 -60.72
C VAL A 639 4.31 -1.78 -60.78
N MET A 640 4.27 -3.09 -61.05
CA MET A 640 5.46 -3.91 -61.20
C MET A 640 6.32 -3.49 -62.39
N GLN A 641 5.71 -3.10 -63.52
CA GLN A 641 6.43 -2.59 -64.69
C GLN A 641 7.12 -1.26 -64.37
N GLU A 642 6.40 -0.27 -63.83
CA GLU A 642 6.98 1.03 -63.45
C GLU A 642 8.12 0.86 -62.45
N MET A 643 7.96 0.00 -61.44
CA MET A 643 9.01 -0.25 -60.45
C MET A 643 10.25 -0.96 -61.04
N ASN A 644 10.09 -1.77 -62.08
CA ASN A 644 11.22 -2.39 -62.77
C ASN A 644 11.98 -1.41 -63.68
N LYS A 645 11.34 -0.33 -64.18
CA LYS A 645 12.00 0.68 -65.03
C LYS A 645 13.20 1.35 -64.35
N TYR A 646 13.14 1.53 -63.04
CA TYR A 646 14.26 2.03 -62.22
C TYR A 646 15.53 1.16 -62.31
N TYR A 647 15.44 -0.07 -62.84
CA TYR A 647 16.54 -1.02 -62.98
C TYR A 647 16.82 -1.48 -64.42
N GLU A 648 16.13 -0.92 -65.43
CA GLU A 648 16.25 -1.35 -66.84
C GLU A 648 17.69 -1.20 -67.38
N ASN A 649 18.38 -0.11 -67.03
CA ASN A 649 19.77 0.13 -67.43
C ASN A 649 20.79 -0.85 -66.79
N LYS A 650 20.37 -1.69 -65.82
CA LYS A 650 21.24 -2.59 -65.05
C LYS A 650 20.91 -4.08 -65.23
N ARG A 651 19.95 -4.47 -66.08
CA ARG A 651 19.44 -5.86 -66.25
C ARG A 651 19.10 -6.57 -64.92
N LYS A 652 18.66 -5.82 -63.91
CA LYS A 652 18.43 -6.31 -62.54
C LYS A 652 16.97 -6.14 -62.12
N ARG A 653 16.05 -6.81 -62.81
CA ARG A 653 14.63 -6.90 -62.38
C ARG A 653 14.51 -7.51 -60.98
N TYR A 654 13.38 -7.26 -60.31
CA TYR A 654 13.05 -7.92 -59.04
C TYR A 654 12.88 -9.44 -59.25
N LYS A 655 13.33 -10.23 -58.27
CA LYS A 655 13.21 -11.69 -58.23
C LYS A 655 12.25 -12.11 -57.12
N ASN A 656 11.72 -13.33 -57.20
CA ASN A 656 10.91 -13.95 -56.14
C ASN A 656 11.78 -14.39 -54.95
N THR A 657 12.41 -13.42 -54.28
CA THR A 657 13.08 -13.58 -52.99
C THR A 657 12.49 -12.60 -51.98
N VAL A 658 12.53 -12.95 -50.69
CA VAL A 658 12.05 -12.08 -49.60
C VAL A 658 12.82 -10.77 -49.58
N SER A 659 14.15 -10.81 -49.77
CA SER A 659 14.97 -9.59 -49.82
C SER A 659 14.57 -8.64 -50.95
N ASP A 660 14.24 -9.16 -52.15
CA ASP A 660 13.79 -8.30 -53.24
C ASP A 660 12.35 -7.78 -53.01
N LEU A 661 11.50 -8.52 -52.29
CA LEU A 661 10.19 -8.01 -51.85
C LEU A 661 10.34 -6.85 -50.85
N LEU A 662 11.15 -7.00 -49.81
CA LEU A 662 11.38 -5.93 -48.83
C LEU A 662 12.02 -4.69 -49.49
N LYS A 663 12.95 -4.92 -50.43
CA LYS A 663 13.51 -3.86 -51.27
C LYS A 663 12.43 -3.17 -52.12
N PHE A 664 11.51 -3.95 -52.71
CA PHE A 664 10.38 -3.41 -53.46
C PHE A 664 9.48 -2.56 -52.56
N ILE A 665 9.11 -3.04 -51.37
CA ILE A 665 8.28 -2.33 -50.39
C ILE A 665 8.93 -1.00 -49.99
N ARG A 666 10.24 -1.02 -49.69
CA ARG A 666 11.03 0.17 -49.41
C ARG A 666 10.95 1.17 -50.56
N ASN A 667 11.25 0.73 -51.77
CA ASN A 667 11.29 1.61 -52.95
C ASN A 667 9.90 2.13 -53.31
N LEU A 668 8.86 1.31 -53.15
CA LEU A 668 7.48 1.71 -53.36
C LEU A 668 7.14 2.85 -52.40
N GLY A 669 7.46 2.73 -51.11
CA GLY A 669 7.22 3.78 -50.12
C GLY A 669 7.98 5.09 -50.38
N GLU A 670 9.19 5.02 -50.94
CA GLU A 670 9.95 6.22 -51.33
C GLU A 670 9.31 6.96 -52.51
N HIS A 671 8.74 6.23 -53.47
CA HIS A 671 8.36 6.80 -54.77
C HIS A 671 6.85 6.97 -54.96
N ILE A 672 5.99 6.28 -54.20
CA ILE A 672 4.54 6.25 -54.44
C ILE A 672 3.86 7.62 -54.29
N ASN A 673 4.43 8.50 -53.47
CA ASN A 673 3.92 9.86 -53.26
C ASN A 673 4.50 10.91 -54.22
N GLU A 674 5.40 10.53 -55.14
CA GLU A 674 5.91 11.46 -56.15
C GLU A 674 4.81 11.78 -57.19
N GLU A 675 4.72 13.04 -57.63
CA GLU A 675 3.61 13.48 -58.53
C GLU A 675 3.49 12.68 -59.82
N LYS A 676 4.61 12.18 -60.36
CA LYS A 676 4.64 11.36 -61.58
C LYS A 676 4.04 9.95 -61.39
N ASN A 677 3.86 9.50 -60.14
CA ASN A 677 3.41 8.16 -59.78
C ASN A 677 1.93 8.14 -59.31
N LYS A 678 1.14 9.17 -59.61
CA LYS A 678 -0.30 9.25 -59.27
C LYS A 678 -1.11 8.04 -59.75
N GLU A 679 -0.79 7.51 -60.94
CA GLU A 679 -1.44 6.30 -61.49
C GLU A 679 -1.06 5.02 -60.73
N MET A 680 0.15 4.93 -60.16
CA MET A 680 0.47 3.81 -59.28
C MET A 680 -0.34 3.89 -57.98
N LYS A 681 -0.44 5.10 -57.39
CA LYS A 681 -1.19 5.33 -56.15
C LYS A 681 -2.69 5.09 -56.33
N SER A 682 -3.29 5.49 -57.45
CA SER A 682 -4.71 5.21 -57.73
C SER A 682 -5.02 3.71 -57.86
N ARG A 683 -4.06 2.90 -58.32
CA ARG A 683 -4.22 1.44 -58.51
C ARG A 683 -4.10 0.64 -57.23
N ILE A 684 -3.17 1.02 -56.34
CA ILE A 684 -2.92 0.25 -55.10
C ILE A 684 -3.53 0.90 -53.86
N GLY A 685 -4.02 2.14 -53.95
CA GLY A 685 -4.52 2.88 -52.80
C GLY A 685 -3.42 3.12 -51.76
N GLU A 686 -3.73 2.84 -50.50
CA GLU A 686 -2.75 2.93 -49.41
C GLU A 686 -1.78 1.74 -49.46
N PRO A 687 -0.45 1.99 -49.61
CA PRO A 687 0.53 0.94 -49.88
C PRO A 687 0.56 -0.18 -48.84
N PHE A 688 0.35 0.15 -47.56
CA PHE A 688 0.40 -0.84 -46.50
C PHE A 688 -0.80 -1.79 -46.55
N GLN A 689 -2.02 -1.28 -46.66
CA GLN A 689 -3.23 -2.10 -46.79
C GLN A 689 -3.11 -3.05 -47.98
N TYR A 690 -2.68 -2.52 -49.13
CA TYR A 690 -2.43 -3.32 -50.33
C TYR A 690 -1.43 -4.47 -50.09
N LEU A 691 -0.33 -4.19 -49.39
CA LEU A 691 0.69 -5.20 -49.10
C LEU A 691 0.22 -6.22 -48.07
N GLN A 692 -0.53 -5.81 -47.04
CA GLN A 692 -1.06 -6.70 -46.02
C GLN A 692 -2.12 -7.64 -46.60
N GLU A 693 -3.02 -7.13 -47.45
CA GLU A 693 -4.00 -7.97 -48.15
C GLU A 693 -3.34 -9.01 -49.07
N LYS A 694 -2.27 -8.62 -49.79
CA LYS A 694 -1.56 -9.54 -50.70
C LYS A 694 -0.65 -10.50 -49.96
N PHE A 695 -0.07 -10.06 -48.84
CA PHE A 695 0.96 -10.78 -48.11
C PHE A 695 0.74 -10.78 -46.58
N PRO A 696 -0.36 -11.38 -46.10
CA PRO A 696 -0.76 -11.29 -44.68
C PRO A 696 0.27 -11.90 -43.71
N ASP A 697 1.06 -12.88 -44.15
CA ASP A 697 2.07 -13.58 -43.35
C ASP A 697 3.47 -12.91 -43.36
N LEU A 698 3.67 -11.81 -44.11
CA LEU A 698 4.99 -11.20 -44.30
C LEU A 698 5.54 -10.54 -43.02
N VAL A 699 4.70 -9.81 -42.29
CA VAL A 699 5.11 -9.08 -41.07
C VAL A 699 5.60 -10.06 -40.01
N ILE A 700 4.79 -11.09 -39.72
CA ILE A 700 5.14 -12.15 -38.76
C ILE A 700 6.37 -12.94 -39.21
N TYR A 701 6.52 -13.22 -40.50
CA TYR A 701 7.72 -13.87 -41.01
C TYR A 701 9.00 -13.05 -40.74
N VAL A 702 8.99 -11.76 -41.07
CA VAL A 702 10.13 -10.86 -40.83
C VAL A 702 10.42 -10.73 -39.33
N TYR A 703 9.38 -10.58 -38.51
CA TYR A 703 9.51 -10.56 -37.06
C TYR A 703 10.20 -11.82 -36.53
N THR A 704 9.67 -13.00 -36.89
CA THR A 704 10.16 -14.30 -36.42
C THR A 704 11.63 -14.53 -36.79
N LYS A 705 12.03 -14.19 -38.02
CA LYS A 705 13.42 -14.40 -38.48
C LYS A 705 14.41 -13.40 -37.86
N LEU A 706 13.98 -12.21 -37.45
CA LEU A 706 14.88 -11.12 -37.02
C LEU A 706 14.83 -10.77 -35.53
N GLN A 707 13.83 -11.21 -34.77
CA GLN A 707 13.59 -10.80 -33.37
C GLN A 707 14.78 -11.05 -32.41
N ASN A 708 15.58 -12.08 -32.65
CA ASN A 708 16.73 -12.44 -31.81
C ASN A 708 18.07 -12.10 -32.48
N THR A 709 18.09 -11.05 -33.31
CA THR A 709 19.27 -10.63 -34.08
C THR A 709 19.55 -9.14 -33.93
N GLU A 710 20.69 -8.67 -34.40
CA GLU A 710 21.05 -7.25 -34.47
C GLU A 710 20.09 -6.40 -35.32
N TYR A 711 19.29 -7.05 -36.18
CA TYR A 711 18.30 -6.39 -37.03
C TYR A 711 17.00 -6.05 -36.30
N LYS A 712 16.83 -6.48 -35.03
CA LYS A 712 15.74 -6.02 -34.14
C LYS A 712 15.71 -4.50 -34.00
N LYS A 713 16.84 -3.80 -34.24
CA LYS A 713 16.92 -2.33 -34.25
C LYS A 713 15.91 -1.63 -35.18
N HIS A 714 15.37 -2.35 -36.17
CA HIS A 714 14.36 -1.85 -37.11
C HIS A 714 12.92 -2.03 -36.61
N PHE A 715 12.73 -2.72 -35.49
CA PHE A 715 11.41 -2.89 -34.90
C PHE A 715 11.05 -1.63 -34.10
N PRO A 716 9.75 -1.32 -33.99
CA PRO A 716 9.30 -0.19 -33.18
C PRO A 716 9.79 -0.34 -31.74
N LYS A 717 10.19 0.77 -31.12
CA LYS A 717 10.35 0.78 -29.67
C LYS A 717 8.97 0.59 -29.04
N THR A 718 8.88 -0.23 -28.00
CA THR A 718 7.63 -0.43 -27.25
C THR A 718 7.06 0.94 -26.87
N LEU A 719 5.86 1.22 -27.35
CA LEU A 719 5.14 2.45 -27.04
C LEU A 719 4.90 2.49 -25.53
N ASN A 720 5.23 3.63 -24.91
CA ASN A 720 4.69 3.94 -23.61
C ASN A 720 3.33 4.62 -23.88
N PRO A 721 2.19 3.97 -23.60
CA PRO A 721 0.86 4.48 -23.97
C PRO A 721 0.48 5.80 -23.26
N SER A 722 1.33 6.30 -22.36
CA SER A 722 1.18 7.58 -21.66
C SER A 722 1.75 8.80 -22.40
N LYS A 723 2.16 8.66 -23.67
CA LYS A 723 2.45 9.82 -24.54
C LYS A 723 1.68 9.69 -25.86
N PRO A 724 0.86 10.69 -26.22
CA PRO A 724 0.14 10.72 -27.48
C PRO A 724 1.08 10.73 -28.70
#